data_AF-A0AAE1PE69-F1
#
_entry.id   AF-A0AAE1PE69-F1
#
_cell.length_a   1.000
_cell.length_b   1.000
_cell.length_c   1.000
_cell.angle_alpha   90.00
_cell.angle_beta   90.00
_cell.angle_gamma   90.00
#
_symmetry.space_group_name_H-M   'P 1'
#
loop_
_entity.id
_entity.type
_entity.pdbx_description
1 polymer ?
#
loop_
_entity_poly.entity_id
_entity_poly.type
_entity_poly.pdbx_seq_one_letter_code
_entity_poly.pdbx_strand_id
1 'polypeptide(L)'
;MTSCWVVLLLLVPFTLTTAHQHSHDERLGGGAWGWRCVNQKCVREEEQQQQQQQQHQQGPPHTTALLSFSTCKLTCRTDASLWPTPNGLLRLNNETVYFLLDSVTLGEVRGGGGEVKGLVRDAFSIFLSSLASLIPSSSSASTSLRAGDHLREDIFGRQIKSEKVTVSVSVSSKVSTLSLYTREAYTLTIRRHNTTTTEVAILASDFYGARHALETLSQLVEWDQQMRALQMVSKGAITDAPVFRYRGLMVDTARNFLSVKALERTVDGMAATKLNTLHLHLTDSHAFPLQLPGLVNMAYYGAYSPRHLYTPEDLRHLQRYARVRGVRLVPEIDAPAHAGNGWQWGEREGMGNLAVCVNKEPWREFCSEPPCGQLNPANNHTYTLLSHLYAELRSIFHPLQFFHFGGSEVNMNCWNTTDEIVEYLKQTGRGRENEHLQNLWGEFQSRAKDLLADVNRGRPFLGIVRYSTLIATESSQRNLSPEEYAVQVTGPNSEKVTSDLLQKGYQVILSPNDAWDLGAGFSGSFRSEVKNYIGWQTVYNQSLSSGTSNLVGSGQSDLVLGGEAVLWGHRVDDANIDAKLWPRGAALGERLWSNPSGTSWYSAEPRFIHHRQRLLKRGIMADHDATRTRLLATGLTYTKYKGVT
;
A
#
# COMPACT_ATOMS: atom_id res chain seq x y z
N MET A 1 -44.75 -15.27 -45.72
CA MET A 1 -43.78 -16.30 -46.13
C MET A 1 -42.69 -16.34 -45.08
N THR A 2 -42.85 -17.27 -44.15
CA THR A 2 -41.96 -17.60 -43.03
C THR A 2 -40.91 -18.59 -43.50
N SER A 3 -39.64 -18.39 -43.14
CA SER A 3 -38.60 -19.42 -43.26
C SER A 3 -37.93 -19.63 -41.91
N CYS A 4 -38.42 -20.66 -41.22
CA CYS A 4 -37.82 -21.32 -40.07
C CYS A 4 -36.61 -22.14 -40.52
N TRP A 5 -35.49 -22.05 -39.79
CA TRP A 5 -34.43 -23.07 -39.84
C TRP A 5 -34.53 -23.92 -38.57
N VAL A 6 -35.01 -25.14 -38.75
CA VAL A 6 -35.04 -26.22 -37.76
C VAL A 6 -33.68 -26.91 -37.80
N VAL A 7 -32.96 -26.93 -36.67
CA VAL A 7 -31.78 -27.78 -36.50
C VAL A 7 -32.22 -29.11 -35.87
N LEU A 8 -31.95 -30.18 -36.60
CA LEU A 8 -32.26 -31.57 -36.28
C LEU A 8 -31.42 -32.06 -35.09
N LEU A 9 -32.08 -32.51 -34.01
CA LEU A 9 -31.47 -33.27 -32.92
C LEU A 9 -31.40 -34.75 -33.32
N LEU A 10 -30.19 -35.27 -33.57
CA LEU A 10 -29.93 -36.71 -33.69
C LEU A 10 -29.65 -37.29 -32.30
N LEU A 11 -30.63 -38.02 -31.77
CA LEU A 11 -30.48 -38.91 -30.61
C LEU A 11 -29.85 -40.22 -31.08
N VAL A 12 -28.65 -40.54 -30.58
CA VAL A 12 -28.06 -41.88 -30.66
C VAL A 12 -28.04 -42.48 -29.26
N PRO A 13 -28.60 -43.68 -29.04
CA PRO A 13 -28.65 -44.31 -27.72
C PRO A 13 -27.31 -45.02 -27.46
N PHE A 14 -26.59 -44.64 -26.40
CA PHE A 14 -25.50 -45.46 -25.87
C PHE A 14 -25.98 -46.19 -24.61
N THR A 15 -26.13 -47.50 -24.77
CA THR A 15 -26.35 -48.49 -23.74
C THR A 15 -25.21 -48.45 -22.72
N LEU A 16 -25.55 -48.25 -21.45
CA LEU A 16 -24.66 -48.42 -20.29
C LEU A 16 -24.28 -49.89 -20.15
N THR A 17 -23.16 -50.31 -20.76
CA THR A 17 -22.44 -51.50 -20.33
C THR A 17 -21.59 -51.16 -19.12
N THR A 18 -21.94 -51.73 -17.98
CA THR A 18 -21.16 -51.71 -16.74
C THR A 18 -19.81 -52.38 -16.97
N ALA A 19 -18.79 -51.60 -17.29
CA ALA A 19 -17.41 -52.02 -17.16
C ALA A 19 -17.02 -51.89 -15.69
N HIS A 20 -16.78 -53.02 -15.04
CA HIS A 20 -16.03 -53.09 -13.78
C HIS A 20 -14.63 -52.53 -14.06
N GLN A 21 -14.47 -51.22 -13.89
CA GLN A 21 -13.16 -50.59 -13.80
C GLN A 21 -12.73 -50.76 -12.35
N HIS A 22 -11.80 -51.70 -12.15
CA HIS A 22 -11.06 -51.87 -10.91
C HIS A 22 -10.72 -50.49 -10.35
N SER A 23 -11.26 -50.20 -9.16
CA SER A 23 -10.71 -49.18 -8.29
C SER A 23 -9.27 -49.59 -8.02
N HIS A 24 -8.34 -49.07 -8.82
CA HIS A 24 -7.01 -48.82 -8.33
C HIS A 24 -7.19 -47.81 -7.21
N ASP A 25 -7.38 -48.38 -6.01
CA ASP A 25 -6.96 -47.83 -4.74
C ASP A 25 -5.51 -47.37 -4.96
N GLU A 26 -5.33 -46.16 -5.50
CA GLU A 26 -4.13 -45.38 -5.29
C GLU A 26 -4.11 -45.06 -3.79
N ARG A 27 -3.72 -46.09 -3.02
CA ARG A 27 -2.89 -45.88 -1.85
C ARG A 27 -1.77 -44.99 -2.34
N LEU A 28 -1.87 -43.71 -2.02
CA LEU A 28 -0.80 -42.74 -2.20
C LEU A 28 0.42 -43.27 -1.44
N GLY A 29 1.20 -44.09 -2.12
CA GLY A 29 2.51 -44.51 -1.71
C GLY A 29 3.41 -43.29 -1.71
N GLY A 30 3.87 -42.91 -0.52
CA GLY A 30 5.11 -42.18 -0.28
C GLY A 30 5.32 -40.85 -1.02
N GLY A 31 5.12 -39.75 -0.30
CA GLY A 31 5.94 -38.55 -0.48
C GLY A 31 6.28 -37.98 0.90
N ALA A 32 6.96 -38.71 1.79
CA ALA A 32 8.42 -38.92 1.83
C ALA A 32 9.26 -37.63 1.92
N TRP A 33 8.69 -36.46 2.20
CA TRP A 33 9.46 -35.21 2.34
C TRP A 33 9.10 -34.45 3.61
N GLY A 34 10.12 -33.88 4.25
CA GLY A 34 9.95 -32.90 5.32
C GLY A 34 11.06 -31.86 5.28
N TRP A 35 11.10 -30.95 6.25
CA TRP A 35 12.02 -29.82 6.25
C TRP A 35 12.96 -29.85 7.44
N ARG A 36 14.23 -29.55 7.17
CA ARG A 36 15.26 -29.34 8.18
C ARG A 36 15.71 -27.89 8.17
N CYS A 37 15.89 -27.31 9.35
CA CYS A 37 16.52 -26.01 9.46
C CYS A 37 18.03 -26.13 9.37
N VAL A 38 18.62 -25.56 8.32
CA VAL A 38 20.07 -25.53 8.11
C VAL A 38 20.49 -24.09 7.83
N ASN A 39 21.31 -23.49 8.70
CA ASN A 39 21.80 -22.12 8.56
C ASN A 39 20.66 -21.09 8.30
N GLN A 40 19.58 -21.17 9.09
CA GLN A 40 18.38 -20.33 8.95
C GLN A 40 17.64 -20.46 7.60
N LYS A 41 17.79 -21.61 6.94
CA LYS A 41 17.08 -21.97 5.71
C LYS A 41 16.33 -23.28 5.90
N CYS A 42 15.11 -23.33 5.38
CA CYS A 42 14.33 -24.56 5.30
C CYS A 42 14.79 -25.36 4.09
N VAL A 43 15.51 -26.46 4.35
CA VAL A 43 15.97 -27.40 3.33
C VAL A 43 15.01 -28.58 3.30
N ARG A 44 14.53 -28.92 2.10
CA ARG A 44 13.63 -30.07 1.89
C ARG A 44 14.46 -31.36 1.83
N GLU A 45 14.06 -32.38 2.58
CA GLU A 45 14.76 -33.66 2.70
C GLU A 45 13.79 -34.83 2.55
N GLU A 46 14.26 -35.95 2.01
CA GLU A 46 13.47 -37.18 1.93
C GLU A 46 13.48 -37.93 3.27
N GLU A 47 12.31 -38.41 3.70
CA GLU A 47 12.11 -39.17 4.94
C GLU A 47 12.89 -40.49 4.94
N GLN A 48 13.14 -41.09 3.77
CA GLN A 48 13.95 -42.31 3.62
C GLN A 48 15.47 -42.08 3.80
N GLN A 49 15.98 -40.88 3.50
CA GLN A 49 17.41 -40.56 3.67
C GLN A 49 17.81 -40.45 5.15
N GLN A 50 16.87 -40.11 6.05
CA GLN A 50 17.11 -40.14 7.50
C GLN A 50 17.38 -41.55 8.03
N GLN A 51 16.66 -42.56 7.52
CA GLN A 51 16.83 -43.95 7.99
C GLN A 51 18.16 -44.56 7.52
N GLN A 52 18.65 -44.21 6.32
CA GLN A 52 19.94 -44.67 5.82
C GLN A 52 21.14 -43.97 6.49
N GLN A 53 21.06 -42.66 6.78
CA GLN A 53 22.12 -41.95 7.50
C GLN A 53 22.27 -42.42 8.96
N GLN A 54 21.17 -42.87 9.58
CA GLN A 54 21.18 -43.46 10.92
C GLN A 54 21.85 -44.84 10.98
N GLN A 55 21.90 -45.59 9.87
CA GLN A 55 22.58 -46.90 9.82
C GLN A 55 24.12 -46.80 9.72
N HIS A 56 24.68 -45.62 9.48
CA HIS A 56 26.13 -45.43 9.30
C HIS A 56 26.81 -44.54 10.36
N GLN A 57 26.08 -44.04 11.36
CA GLN A 57 26.66 -43.28 12.48
C GLN A 57 26.50 -44.06 13.79
N GLN A 58 27.61 -44.58 14.33
CA GLN A 58 27.67 -45.10 15.70
C GLN A 58 27.77 -43.93 16.70
N GLY A 59 26.63 -43.38 17.09
CA GLY A 59 26.47 -42.35 18.11
C GLY A 59 25.02 -42.34 18.61
N PRO A 60 24.72 -41.72 19.77
CA PRO A 60 23.35 -41.72 20.30
C PRO A 60 22.40 -41.08 19.28
N PRO A 61 21.16 -41.59 19.15
CA PRO A 61 20.25 -41.19 18.07
C PRO A 61 19.80 -39.75 18.27
N HIS A 62 20.47 -38.80 17.61
CA HIS A 62 19.94 -37.44 17.45
C HIS A 62 18.82 -37.47 16.41
N THR A 63 17.64 -37.88 16.86
CA THR A 63 16.39 -37.85 16.09
C THR A 63 15.85 -36.42 16.02
N THR A 64 16.37 -35.59 15.12
CA THR A 64 15.60 -34.41 14.70
C THR A 64 14.59 -34.86 13.65
N ALA A 65 13.38 -35.19 14.09
CA ALA A 65 12.24 -35.42 13.20
C ALA A 65 12.10 -34.26 12.21
N LEU A 66 11.81 -34.57 10.94
CA LEU A 66 11.60 -33.54 9.93
C LEU A 66 10.41 -32.66 10.33
N LEU A 67 10.58 -31.34 10.20
CA LEU A 67 9.53 -30.36 10.46
C LEU A 67 8.57 -30.28 9.29
N SER A 68 7.34 -29.81 9.50
CA SER A 68 6.51 -29.31 8.40
C SER A 68 7.06 -27.97 7.89
N PHE A 69 6.69 -27.58 6.66
CA PHE A 69 7.17 -26.32 6.07
C PHE A 69 6.74 -25.11 6.90
N SER A 70 5.50 -25.12 7.38
CA SER A 70 4.94 -24.09 8.24
C SER A 70 5.69 -23.98 9.56
N THR A 71 6.04 -25.10 10.20
CA THR A 71 6.85 -25.08 11.42
C THR A 71 8.26 -24.55 11.13
N CYS A 72 8.91 -25.04 10.07
CA CYS A 72 10.24 -24.56 9.70
C CYS A 72 10.25 -23.06 9.39
N LYS A 73 9.23 -22.55 8.70
CA LYS A 73 9.08 -21.12 8.39
C LYS A 73 9.00 -20.25 9.64
N LEU A 74 8.30 -20.71 10.67
CA LEU A 74 8.14 -20.00 11.94
C LEU A 74 9.39 -20.05 12.83
N THR A 75 10.14 -21.16 12.81
CA THR A 75 11.17 -21.44 13.83
C THR A 75 12.61 -21.43 13.32
N CYS A 76 12.83 -21.55 12.00
CA CYS A 76 14.19 -21.68 11.46
C CYS A 76 14.92 -20.34 11.34
N ARG A 77 14.20 -19.27 11.02
CA ARG A 77 14.74 -17.91 10.95
C ARG A 77 14.45 -17.17 12.24
N THR A 78 15.38 -16.34 12.68
CA THR A 78 15.20 -15.47 13.85
C THR A 78 14.05 -14.47 13.67
N ASP A 79 13.74 -14.14 12.42
CA ASP A 79 12.69 -13.20 12.03
C ASP A 79 11.36 -13.86 11.64
N ALA A 80 11.21 -15.19 11.72
CA ALA A 80 10.01 -15.95 11.35
C ALA A 80 9.35 -15.54 10.02
N SER A 81 10.13 -15.00 9.07
CA SER A 81 9.62 -14.43 7.82
C SER A 81 8.65 -13.25 7.98
N LEU A 82 8.82 -12.45 9.03
CA LEU A 82 8.09 -11.20 9.25
C LEU A 82 8.38 -10.18 8.14
N TRP A 83 7.35 -9.44 7.75
CA TRP A 83 7.42 -8.37 6.76
C TRP A 83 6.40 -7.26 7.06
N PRO A 84 6.83 -6.00 7.32
CA PRO A 84 8.21 -5.59 7.57
C PRO A 84 8.84 -6.30 8.77
N THR A 85 10.17 -6.39 8.76
CA THR A 85 10.96 -6.81 9.92
C THR A 85 10.81 -5.77 11.04
N PRO A 86 10.55 -6.20 12.29
CA PRO A 86 10.49 -5.29 13.43
C PRO A 86 11.78 -4.47 13.60
N ASN A 87 11.63 -3.18 13.94
CA ASN A 87 12.75 -2.25 14.17
C ASN A 87 13.16 -2.14 15.66
N GLY A 88 12.75 -3.11 16.47
CA GLY A 88 13.07 -3.16 17.91
C GLY A 88 13.47 -4.56 18.35
N LEU A 89 13.09 -4.92 19.58
CA LEU A 89 13.34 -6.26 20.12
C LEU A 89 12.58 -7.28 19.28
N LEU A 90 13.26 -8.36 18.85
CA LEU A 90 12.63 -9.52 18.23
C LEU A 90 13.23 -10.78 18.84
N ARG A 91 12.45 -11.46 19.69
CA ARG A 91 12.82 -12.75 20.29
C ARG A 91 11.67 -13.72 20.13
N LEU A 92 11.88 -14.77 19.36
CA LEU A 92 10.93 -15.86 19.17
C LEU A 92 11.60 -17.16 19.61
N ASN A 93 10.84 -18.06 20.21
CA ASN A 93 11.34 -19.41 20.47
C ASN A 93 11.14 -20.33 19.25
N ASN A 94 11.68 -21.54 19.34
CA ASN A 94 11.66 -22.55 18.28
C ASN A 94 10.57 -23.62 18.46
N GLU A 95 9.61 -23.41 19.36
CA GLU A 95 8.50 -24.33 19.63
C GLU A 95 7.18 -23.71 19.17
N THR A 96 6.32 -24.51 18.54
CA THR A 96 4.99 -24.08 18.11
C THR A 96 3.87 -24.71 18.93
N VAL A 97 2.70 -24.05 18.93
CA VAL A 97 1.44 -24.56 19.47
C VAL A 97 0.39 -24.62 18.37
N TYR A 98 -0.49 -25.60 18.44
CA TYR A 98 -1.60 -25.79 17.50
C TYR A 98 -2.92 -25.31 18.09
N PHE A 99 -3.75 -24.69 17.26
CA PHE A 99 -5.06 -24.18 17.64
C PHE A 99 -6.01 -24.14 16.44
N LEU A 100 -7.30 -23.94 16.73
CA LEU A 100 -8.36 -23.78 15.73
C LEU A 100 -8.75 -22.32 15.64
N LEU A 101 -9.33 -21.90 14.52
CA LEU A 101 -9.76 -20.51 14.33
C LEU A 101 -10.75 -20.08 15.42
N ASP A 102 -11.72 -20.94 15.77
CA ASP A 102 -12.74 -20.66 16.78
C ASP A 102 -12.21 -20.67 18.22
N SER A 103 -10.99 -21.17 18.45
CA SER A 103 -10.35 -21.11 19.77
C SER A 103 -9.58 -19.81 20.00
N VAL A 104 -9.58 -18.89 19.02
CA VAL A 104 -8.98 -17.57 19.11
C VAL A 104 -10.02 -16.55 19.59
N THR A 105 -9.80 -15.98 20.77
CA THR A 105 -10.74 -15.03 21.38
C THR A 105 -10.08 -13.70 21.71
N LEU A 106 -10.80 -12.60 21.48
CA LEU A 106 -10.43 -11.29 22.02
C LEU A 106 -10.69 -11.30 23.53
N GLY A 107 -9.61 -11.19 24.30
CA GLY A 107 -9.66 -11.04 25.75
C GLY A 107 -10.00 -9.62 26.16
N GLU A 108 -9.37 -9.16 27.22
CA GLU A 108 -9.65 -7.83 27.77
C GLU A 108 -9.07 -6.72 26.87
N VAL A 109 -9.89 -5.70 26.60
CA VAL A 109 -9.45 -4.45 25.94
C VAL A 109 -9.39 -3.32 26.98
N ARG A 110 -8.16 -3.05 27.45
CA ARG A 110 -7.86 -2.07 28.50
C ARG A 110 -7.48 -0.71 27.93
N GLY A 111 -7.75 0.34 28.69
CA GLY A 111 -7.54 1.72 28.25
C GLY A 111 -8.39 2.07 27.03
N GLY A 112 -8.06 3.17 26.37
CA GLY A 112 -8.83 3.71 25.26
C GLY A 112 -10.25 4.18 25.62
N GLY A 113 -10.77 5.14 24.85
CA GLY A 113 -12.19 5.51 24.91
C GLY A 113 -13.09 4.44 24.26
N GLY A 114 -14.41 4.59 24.34
CA GLY A 114 -15.36 3.67 23.72
C GLY A 114 -15.13 3.48 22.21
N GLU A 115 -14.77 4.55 21.50
CA GLU A 115 -14.45 4.52 20.08
C GLU A 115 -13.19 3.68 19.78
N VAL A 116 -12.11 3.88 20.55
CA VAL A 116 -10.87 3.09 20.41
C VAL A 116 -11.15 1.60 20.64
N LYS A 117 -11.98 1.27 21.63
CA LYS A 117 -12.39 -0.12 21.87
C LYS A 117 -13.18 -0.71 20.70
N GLY A 118 -14.02 0.09 20.03
CA GLY A 118 -14.68 -0.28 18.78
C GLY A 118 -13.67 -0.61 17.68
N LEU A 119 -12.73 0.31 17.42
CA LEU A 119 -11.68 0.12 16.43
C LEU A 119 -10.82 -1.13 16.69
N VAL A 120 -10.49 -1.43 17.96
CA VAL A 120 -9.76 -2.66 18.33
C VAL A 120 -10.56 -3.92 17.96
N ARG A 121 -11.88 -3.93 18.17
CA ARG A 121 -12.73 -5.06 17.78
C ARG A 121 -12.79 -5.23 16.27
N ASP A 122 -12.93 -4.13 15.53
CA ASP A 122 -12.94 -4.16 14.07
C ASP A 122 -11.60 -4.68 13.52
N ALA A 123 -10.48 -4.20 14.06
CA ALA A 123 -9.14 -4.69 13.71
C ALA A 123 -8.94 -6.17 14.08
N PHE A 124 -9.50 -6.62 15.21
CA PHE A 124 -9.47 -8.03 15.60
C PHE A 124 -10.29 -8.91 14.63
N SER A 125 -11.43 -8.42 14.12
CA SER A 125 -12.21 -9.11 13.09
C SER A 125 -11.42 -9.27 11.78
N ILE A 126 -10.65 -8.23 11.39
CA ILE A 126 -9.75 -8.29 10.22
C ILE A 126 -8.62 -9.30 10.47
N PHE A 127 -8.08 -9.34 11.69
CA PHE A 127 -7.09 -10.34 12.09
C PHE A 127 -7.63 -11.77 11.95
N LEU A 128 -8.83 -12.06 12.47
CA LEU A 128 -9.47 -13.37 12.31
C LEU A 128 -9.71 -13.72 10.83
N SER A 129 -10.15 -12.75 10.02
CA SER A 129 -10.33 -12.94 8.58
C SER A 129 -9.00 -13.27 7.88
N SER A 130 -7.90 -12.66 8.32
CA SER A 130 -6.54 -12.96 7.83
C SER A 130 -6.07 -14.35 8.21
N LEU A 131 -6.46 -14.87 9.38
CA LEU A 131 -6.19 -16.25 9.77
C LEU A 131 -7.05 -17.25 8.97
N ALA A 132 -8.32 -16.93 8.75
CA ALA A 132 -9.21 -17.74 7.93
C ALA A 132 -8.68 -17.92 6.50
N SER A 133 -8.08 -16.87 5.93
CA SER A 133 -7.49 -16.91 4.58
C SER A 133 -6.26 -17.83 4.47
N LEU A 134 -5.69 -18.30 5.58
CA LEU A 134 -4.63 -19.31 5.57
C LEU A 134 -5.16 -20.72 5.36
N ILE A 135 -6.43 -20.97 5.68
CA ILE A 135 -7.07 -22.29 5.66
C ILE A 135 -7.57 -22.59 4.23
N PRO A 136 -7.15 -23.71 3.61
CA PRO A 136 -7.61 -24.09 2.27
C PRO A 136 -9.13 -24.27 2.18
N SER A 137 -9.74 -23.83 1.07
CA SER A 137 -11.19 -23.98 0.83
C SER A 137 -11.66 -25.44 0.84
N SER A 138 -10.85 -26.40 0.40
CA SER A 138 -11.14 -27.84 0.47
C SER A 138 -11.17 -28.40 1.90
N SER A 139 -10.58 -27.69 2.87
CA SER A 139 -10.64 -28.01 4.31
C SER A 139 -11.77 -27.29 5.06
N SER A 140 -12.50 -26.38 4.39
CA SER A 140 -13.61 -25.61 4.97
C SER A 140 -14.89 -26.41 5.16
N ALA A 141 -15.05 -27.55 4.50
CA ALA A 141 -16.19 -28.46 4.71
C ALA A 141 -16.22 -29.11 6.11
N SER A 142 -15.23 -28.83 6.96
CA SER A 142 -15.04 -29.40 8.31
C SER A 142 -14.97 -28.32 9.41
N THR A 143 -15.23 -27.04 9.12
CA THR A 143 -15.10 -25.94 10.11
C THR A 143 -16.26 -25.84 11.09
N SER A 144 -17.37 -26.57 10.93
CA SER A 144 -18.42 -26.62 11.95
C SER A 144 -18.07 -27.66 13.03
N LEU A 145 -17.11 -27.34 13.91
CA LEU A 145 -16.97 -28.07 15.16
C LEU A 145 -18.00 -27.53 16.16
N ARG A 146 -18.73 -28.43 16.83
CA ARG A 146 -19.58 -28.04 17.96
C ARG A 146 -18.68 -27.47 19.06
N ALA A 147 -19.13 -26.41 19.72
CA ALA A 147 -18.42 -25.86 20.87
C ALA A 147 -18.19 -26.96 21.93
N GLY A 148 -16.94 -27.40 22.11
CA GLY A 148 -16.57 -28.45 23.08
C GLY A 148 -15.54 -29.47 22.58
N ASP A 149 -15.38 -29.66 21.27
CA ASP A 149 -14.40 -30.62 20.74
C ASP A 149 -12.99 -29.99 20.67
N HIS A 150 -12.20 -30.20 21.74
CA HIS A 150 -10.80 -29.77 21.85
C HIS A 150 -9.82 -30.62 21.04
N LEU A 151 -10.33 -31.58 20.26
CA LEU A 151 -9.54 -32.61 19.61
C LEU A 151 -9.83 -32.62 18.09
N ARG A 152 -8.77 -32.51 17.28
CA ARG A 152 -8.84 -32.66 15.81
C ARG A 152 -7.92 -33.79 15.38
N GLU A 153 -8.36 -34.62 14.45
CA GLU A 153 -7.48 -35.64 13.86
C GLU A 153 -6.58 -35.03 12.79
N ASP A 154 -5.28 -35.36 12.85
CA ASP A 154 -4.35 -35.12 11.75
C ASP A 154 -4.68 -36.00 10.53
N ILE A 155 -3.94 -35.88 9.44
CA ILE A 155 -4.17 -36.71 8.23
C ILE A 155 -3.98 -38.22 8.47
N PHE A 156 -3.46 -38.63 9.64
CA PHE A 156 -3.21 -40.01 10.04
C PHE A 156 -4.13 -40.48 11.18
N GLY A 157 -5.17 -39.70 11.54
CA GLY A 157 -6.12 -40.06 12.60
C GLY A 157 -5.61 -39.80 14.03
N ARG A 158 -4.51 -39.06 14.22
CA ARG A 158 -3.97 -38.75 15.56
C ARG A 158 -4.66 -37.53 16.14
N GLN A 159 -5.10 -37.65 17.39
CA GLN A 159 -5.79 -36.58 18.12
C GLN A 159 -4.83 -35.42 18.47
N ILE A 160 -5.15 -34.22 18.00
CA ILE A 160 -4.42 -32.98 18.23
C ILE A 160 -5.13 -32.18 19.29
N LYS A 161 -4.41 -31.82 20.34
CA LYS A 161 -4.90 -30.95 21.40
C LYS A 161 -4.89 -29.49 20.92
N SER A 162 -6.05 -28.94 20.63
CA SER A 162 -6.19 -27.52 20.26
C SER A 162 -6.05 -26.64 21.49
N GLU A 163 -5.14 -25.66 21.46
CA GLU A 163 -5.04 -24.65 22.51
C GLU A 163 -6.04 -23.50 22.32
N LYS A 164 -6.46 -22.91 23.44
CA LYS A 164 -7.18 -21.64 23.45
C LYS A 164 -6.17 -20.50 23.34
N VAL A 165 -6.34 -19.61 22.36
CA VAL A 165 -5.52 -18.43 22.16
C VAL A 165 -6.31 -17.20 22.57
N THR A 166 -5.86 -16.50 23.61
CA THR A 166 -6.51 -15.26 24.08
C THR A 166 -5.65 -14.07 23.74
N VAL A 167 -6.19 -13.11 23.00
CA VAL A 167 -5.50 -11.87 22.61
C VAL A 167 -6.02 -10.72 23.47
N SER A 168 -5.19 -10.18 24.36
CA SER A 168 -5.51 -9.04 25.22
C SER A 168 -4.83 -7.78 24.69
N VAL A 169 -5.54 -6.66 24.64
CA VAL A 169 -5.05 -5.41 24.04
C VAL A 169 -5.17 -4.27 25.04
N SER A 170 -4.06 -3.56 25.29
CA SER A 170 -4.06 -2.34 26.10
C SER A 170 -3.62 -1.15 25.26
N VAL A 171 -4.47 -0.12 25.18
CA VAL A 171 -4.19 1.13 24.48
C VAL A 171 -4.23 2.30 25.45
N SER A 172 -3.14 3.04 25.58
CA SER A 172 -3.04 4.13 26.57
C SER A 172 -3.85 5.37 26.18
N SER A 173 -3.91 5.70 24.90
CA SER A 173 -4.54 6.91 24.37
C SER A 173 -6.02 6.74 24.01
N LYS A 174 -6.76 7.85 24.02
CA LYS A 174 -8.12 7.94 23.45
C LYS A 174 -8.12 8.42 21.99
N VAL A 175 -6.95 8.73 21.42
CA VAL A 175 -6.82 9.21 20.03
C VAL A 175 -7.28 8.12 19.07
N SER A 176 -8.23 8.50 18.23
CA SER A 176 -8.87 7.63 17.24
C SER A 176 -8.72 8.16 15.81
N THR A 177 -8.07 9.30 15.62
CA THR A 177 -7.84 9.95 14.31
C THR A 177 -6.39 9.78 13.88
N LEU A 178 -6.15 9.49 12.60
CA LEU A 178 -4.80 9.49 12.02
C LEU A 178 -4.32 10.92 11.82
N SER A 179 -3.09 11.21 12.25
CA SER A 179 -2.33 12.41 11.93
C SER A 179 -0.89 12.07 11.56
N LEU A 180 -0.08 13.06 11.17
CA LEU A 180 1.35 12.87 10.89
C LEU A 180 2.11 12.35 12.13
N TYR A 181 1.66 12.71 13.33
CA TYR A 181 2.28 12.37 14.60
C TYR A 181 1.61 11.18 15.30
N THR A 182 0.84 10.39 14.56
CA THR A 182 0.23 9.15 15.06
C THR A 182 1.31 8.26 15.69
N ARG A 183 1.07 7.77 16.91
CA ARG A 183 2.03 6.87 17.58
C ARG A 183 1.75 5.43 17.19
N GLU A 184 2.61 4.92 16.32
CA GLU A 184 2.46 3.59 15.71
C GLU A 184 3.27 2.49 16.43
N ALA A 185 3.96 2.83 17.53
CA ALA A 185 4.76 1.90 18.31
C ALA A 185 3.90 0.90 19.10
N TYR A 186 4.39 -0.34 19.22
CA TYR A 186 3.74 -1.39 19.99
C TYR A 186 4.74 -2.37 20.63
N THR A 187 4.24 -3.11 21.62
CA THR A 187 4.87 -4.31 22.19
C THR A 187 3.89 -5.47 22.05
N LEU A 188 4.39 -6.61 21.58
CA LEU A 188 3.64 -7.86 21.47
C LEU A 188 4.39 -8.93 22.26
N THR A 189 3.69 -9.62 23.15
CA THR A 189 4.25 -10.75 23.90
C THR A 189 3.35 -11.97 23.80
N ILE A 190 3.95 -13.11 23.45
CA ILE A 190 3.28 -14.41 23.40
C ILE A 190 3.79 -15.24 24.57
N ARG A 191 2.87 -15.77 25.38
CA ARG A 191 3.16 -16.63 26.53
C ARG A 191 2.24 -17.84 26.53
N ARG A 192 2.83 -19.02 26.39
CA ARG A 192 2.17 -20.28 26.73
C ARG A 192 2.20 -20.49 28.25
N HIS A 193 1.05 -20.55 28.90
CA HIS A 193 0.93 -20.75 30.35
C HIS A 193 0.99 -22.23 30.74
N ASN A 194 0.32 -23.07 29.95
CA ASN A 194 0.24 -24.52 30.14
C ASN A 194 0.00 -25.20 28.78
N THR A 195 -0.31 -26.50 28.77
CA THR A 195 -0.55 -27.28 27.53
C THR A 195 -1.93 -27.06 26.89
N THR A 196 -2.68 -26.04 27.31
CA THR A 196 -4.06 -25.75 26.85
C THR A 196 -4.30 -24.29 26.51
N THR A 197 -3.50 -23.36 27.04
CA THR A 197 -3.76 -21.93 26.95
C THR A 197 -2.51 -21.14 26.57
N THR A 198 -2.64 -20.37 25.50
CA THR A 198 -1.66 -19.38 25.05
C THR A 198 -2.26 -17.98 25.12
N GLU A 199 -1.54 -17.06 25.72
CA GLU A 199 -1.91 -15.65 25.83
C GLU A 199 -1.04 -14.79 24.93
N VAL A 200 -1.67 -13.86 24.22
CA VAL A 200 -1.01 -12.80 23.46
C VAL A 200 -1.37 -11.47 24.08
N ALA A 201 -0.38 -10.75 24.61
CA ALA A 201 -0.55 -9.42 25.16
C ALA A 201 0.00 -8.37 24.19
N ILE A 202 -0.86 -7.42 23.80
CA ILE A 202 -0.51 -6.27 22.97
C ILE A 202 -0.60 -5.00 23.81
N LEU A 203 0.49 -4.24 23.85
CA LEU A 203 0.56 -2.92 24.47
C LEU A 203 0.88 -1.89 23.38
N ALA A 204 0.07 -0.84 23.28
CA ALA A 204 0.30 0.22 22.31
C ALA A 204 -0.06 1.60 22.88
N SER A 205 0.61 2.63 22.37
CA SER A 205 0.31 4.01 22.75
C SER A 205 -1.03 4.47 22.19
N ASP A 206 -1.28 4.22 20.91
CA ASP A 206 -2.53 4.50 20.21
C ASP A 206 -3.08 3.23 19.54
N PHE A 207 -4.35 3.27 19.11
CA PHE A 207 -4.99 2.18 18.37
C PHE A 207 -4.14 1.67 17.20
N TYR A 208 -3.49 2.58 16.48
CA TYR A 208 -2.73 2.25 15.28
C TYR A 208 -1.52 1.36 15.55
N GLY A 209 -0.87 1.50 16.71
CA GLY A 209 0.15 0.55 17.17
C GLY A 209 -0.43 -0.82 17.48
N ALA A 210 -1.61 -0.89 18.12
CA ALA A 210 -2.27 -2.17 18.40
C ALA A 210 -2.70 -2.89 17.11
N ARG A 211 -3.18 -2.16 16.11
CA ARG A 211 -3.46 -2.69 14.76
C ARG A 211 -2.19 -3.25 14.11
N HIS A 212 -1.07 -2.53 14.18
CA HIS A 212 0.22 -3.04 13.66
C HIS A 212 0.68 -4.31 14.37
N ALA A 213 0.44 -4.40 15.68
CA ALA A 213 0.71 -5.61 16.46
C ALA A 213 -0.15 -6.79 16.00
N LEU A 214 -1.44 -6.56 15.70
CA LEU A 214 -2.33 -7.59 15.15
C LEU A 214 -1.89 -8.03 13.75
N GLU A 215 -1.45 -7.11 12.89
CA GLU A 215 -0.85 -7.48 11.61
C GLU A 215 0.38 -8.36 11.84
N THR A 216 1.34 -7.95 12.67
CA THR A 216 2.53 -8.76 13.01
C THR A 216 2.16 -10.12 13.61
N LEU A 217 1.17 -10.18 14.51
CA LEU A 217 0.66 -11.43 15.07
C LEU A 217 0.16 -12.38 13.98
N SER A 218 -0.58 -11.87 12.99
CA SER A 218 -1.10 -12.69 11.88
C SER A 218 0.02 -13.35 11.07
N GLN A 219 1.22 -12.75 11.08
CA GLN A 219 2.38 -13.27 10.37
C GLN A 219 3.13 -14.36 11.14
N LEU A 220 2.87 -14.46 12.45
CA LEU A 220 3.38 -15.51 13.33
C LEU A 220 2.44 -16.72 13.40
N VAL A 221 1.41 -16.74 12.55
CA VAL A 221 0.47 -17.86 12.40
C VAL A 221 0.62 -18.46 11.02
N GLU A 222 0.70 -19.79 10.96
CA GLU A 222 0.71 -20.55 9.71
C GLU A 222 -0.31 -21.69 9.76
N TRP A 223 -0.79 -22.11 8.59
CA TRP A 223 -1.59 -23.33 8.46
C TRP A 223 -0.67 -24.53 8.26
N ASP A 224 -0.81 -25.53 9.12
CA ASP A 224 -0.16 -26.82 8.95
C ASP A 224 -1.08 -27.80 8.23
N GLN A 225 -0.66 -28.25 7.05
CA GLN A 225 -1.47 -29.17 6.24
C GLN A 225 -1.50 -30.59 6.82
N GLN A 226 -0.42 -31.05 7.45
CA GLN A 226 -0.35 -32.40 8.04
C GLN A 226 -1.24 -32.47 9.27
N MET A 227 -1.15 -31.44 10.12
CA MET A 227 -1.94 -31.34 11.36
C MET A 227 -3.36 -30.80 11.12
N ARG A 228 -3.65 -30.30 9.91
CA ARG A 228 -4.91 -29.62 9.60
C ARG A 228 -5.27 -28.57 10.66
N ALA A 229 -4.32 -27.76 11.11
CA ALA A 229 -4.56 -26.78 12.18
C ALA A 229 -3.75 -25.51 11.96
N LEU A 230 -4.18 -24.42 12.59
CA LEU A 230 -3.34 -23.24 12.70
C LEU A 230 -2.25 -23.51 13.73
N GLN A 231 -1.06 -22.96 13.50
CA GLN A 231 0.04 -23.01 14.45
C GLN A 231 0.70 -21.65 14.61
N MET A 232 1.26 -21.39 15.78
CA MET A 232 2.06 -20.20 16.07
C MET A 232 3.23 -20.53 17.00
N VAL A 233 4.23 -19.65 17.06
CA VAL A 233 5.30 -19.74 18.07
C VAL A 233 4.70 -19.67 19.48
N SER A 234 5.25 -20.45 20.41
CA SER A 234 4.69 -20.61 21.76
C SER A 234 5.17 -19.55 22.75
N LYS A 235 6.32 -18.93 22.49
CA LYS A 235 6.85 -17.80 23.27
C LYS A 235 7.50 -16.78 22.34
N GLY A 236 7.21 -15.51 22.57
CA GLY A 236 7.80 -14.43 21.79
C GLY A 236 7.68 -13.08 22.47
N ALA A 237 8.64 -12.19 22.20
CA ALA A 237 8.62 -10.81 22.64
C ALA A 237 9.09 -9.92 21.49
N ILE A 238 8.22 -8.99 21.07
CA ILE A 238 8.46 -8.05 19.98
C ILE A 238 8.21 -6.63 20.48
N THR A 239 9.16 -5.73 20.26
CA THR A 239 8.91 -4.28 20.30
C THR A 239 9.20 -3.71 18.92
N ASP A 240 8.36 -2.78 18.47
CA ASP A 240 8.43 -2.32 17.09
C ASP A 240 7.82 -0.92 16.92
N ALA A 241 8.38 -0.15 16.00
CA ALA A 241 7.94 1.20 15.64
C ALA A 241 8.52 1.58 14.27
N PRO A 242 7.80 2.36 13.45
CA PRO A 242 8.31 2.81 12.15
C PRO A 242 9.43 3.84 12.30
N VAL A 243 10.38 3.83 11.37
CA VAL A 243 11.41 4.88 11.21
C VAL A 243 10.78 6.17 10.67
N PHE A 244 9.93 6.07 9.64
CA PHE A 244 9.32 7.23 8.98
C PHE A 244 7.82 7.33 9.25
N ARG A 245 7.31 8.56 9.39
CA ARG A 245 5.90 8.85 9.73
C ARG A 245 4.98 8.87 8.53
N TYR A 246 5.52 9.17 7.35
CA TYR A 246 4.81 9.17 6.07
C TYR A 246 5.28 7.99 5.21
N ARG A 247 4.39 7.02 4.98
CA ARG A 247 4.67 5.81 4.21
C ARG A 247 3.59 5.62 3.16
N GLY A 248 3.80 6.29 2.03
CA GLY A 248 2.78 6.59 1.04
C GLY A 248 2.73 5.65 -0.16
N LEU A 249 1.53 5.48 -0.70
CA LEU A 249 1.31 5.12 -2.10
C LEU A 249 0.39 6.17 -2.72
N MET A 250 0.77 6.69 -3.88
CA MET A 250 -0.12 7.49 -4.71
C MET A 250 -0.74 6.64 -5.81
N VAL A 251 -2.06 6.76 -5.96
CA VAL A 251 -2.81 6.19 -7.08
C VAL A 251 -3.55 7.30 -7.80
N ASP A 252 -3.46 7.26 -9.13
CA ASP A 252 -4.16 8.18 -10.01
C ASP A 252 -5.48 7.60 -10.49
N THR A 253 -6.54 8.33 -10.17
CA THR A 253 -7.93 7.96 -10.43
C THR A 253 -8.58 8.80 -11.54
N ALA A 254 -7.81 9.70 -12.16
CA ALA A 254 -8.28 10.65 -13.16
C ALA A 254 -7.88 10.23 -14.58
N ARG A 255 -6.63 9.80 -14.79
CA ARG A 255 -6.20 9.27 -16.11
C ARG A 255 -6.97 8.01 -16.50
N ASN A 256 -7.34 7.19 -15.52
CA ASN A 256 -8.34 6.13 -15.64
C ASN A 256 -9.07 6.01 -14.29
N PHE A 257 -10.36 5.68 -14.35
CA PHE A 257 -11.17 5.51 -13.14
C PHE A 257 -10.80 4.21 -12.42
N LEU A 258 -10.69 4.27 -11.09
CA LEU A 258 -10.51 3.11 -10.22
C LEU A 258 -11.72 2.93 -9.31
N SER A 259 -12.33 1.75 -9.24
CA SER A 259 -13.47 1.55 -8.35
C SER A 259 -13.09 1.65 -6.87
N VAL A 260 -14.06 2.00 -6.03
CA VAL A 260 -13.89 2.00 -4.56
C VAL A 260 -13.38 0.64 -4.07
N LYS A 261 -13.83 -0.46 -4.68
CA LYS A 261 -13.36 -1.81 -4.36
C LYS A 261 -11.88 -2.01 -4.68
N ALA A 262 -11.38 -1.47 -5.81
CA ALA A 262 -9.95 -1.49 -6.11
C ALA A 262 -9.12 -0.65 -5.11
N LEU A 263 -9.65 0.49 -4.69
CA LEU A 263 -9.04 1.32 -3.65
C LEU A 263 -9.03 0.61 -2.29
N GLU A 264 -10.09 -0.10 -1.92
CA GLU A 264 -10.16 -0.92 -0.69
C GLU A 264 -9.12 -2.05 -0.70
N ARG A 265 -8.99 -2.80 -1.81
CA ARG A 265 -7.93 -3.82 -1.95
C ARG A 265 -6.53 -3.21 -1.85
N THR A 266 -6.35 -2.01 -2.38
CA THR A 266 -5.09 -1.26 -2.23
C THR A 266 -4.82 -0.95 -0.76
N VAL A 267 -5.82 -0.47 -0.02
CA VAL A 267 -5.73 -0.24 1.43
C VAL A 267 -5.45 -1.54 2.20
N ASP A 268 -6.01 -2.67 1.81
CA ASP A 268 -5.71 -3.98 2.43
C ASP A 268 -4.23 -4.36 2.26
N GLY A 269 -3.67 -4.18 1.06
CA GLY A 269 -2.24 -4.41 0.82
C GLY A 269 -1.35 -3.46 1.61
N MET A 270 -1.74 -2.18 1.69
CA MET A 270 -1.02 -1.18 2.49
C MET A 270 -1.00 -1.56 3.97
N ALA A 271 -2.15 -1.97 4.51
CA ALA A 271 -2.27 -2.41 5.90
C ALA A 271 -1.40 -3.64 6.18
N ALA A 272 -1.39 -4.61 5.26
CA ALA A 272 -0.59 -5.84 5.36
C ALA A 272 0.91 -5.56 5.41
N THR A 273 1.37 -4.47 4.77
CA THR A 273 2.79 -4.06 4.77
C THR A 273 3.06 -2.81 5.61
N LYS A 274 2.14 -2.40 6.49
CA LYS A 274 2.28 -1.24 7.40
C LYS A 274 2.53 0.12 6.72
N LEU A 275 2.20 0.26 5.43
CA LEU A 275 2.06 1.57 4.78
C LEU A 275 0.86 2.30 5.42
N ASN A 276 0.89 3.63 5.46
CA ASN A 276 -0.07 4.41 6.25
C ASN A 276 -0.67 5.62 5.54
N THR A 277 -0.30 5.91 4.28
CA THR A 277 -0.86 7.04 3.53
C THR A 277 -1.26 6.62 2.12
N LEU A 278 -2.55 6.73 1.79
CA LEU A 278 -3.06 6.59 0.43
C LEU A 278 -3.28 7.99 -0.13
N HIS A 279 -2.40 8.40 -1.01
CA HIS A 279 -2.50 9.64 -1.75
C HIS A 279 -3.39 9.40 -2.98
N LEU A 280 -4.53 10.08 -3.00
CA LEU A 280 -5.51 10.00 -4.07
C LEU A 280 -5.31 11.18 -5.01
N HIS A 281 -4.71 10.92 -6.17
CA HIS A 281 -4.69 11.88 -7.28
C HIS A 281 -6.07 11.83 -7.96
N LEU A 282 -6.97 12.69 -7.46
CA LEU A 282 -8.41 12.60 -7.70
C LEU A 282 -8.84 13.20 -9.04
N THR A 283 -8.10 14.19 -9.54
CA THR A 283 -8.45 14.94 -10.75
C THR A 283 -7.21 15.25 -11.56
N ASP A 284 -7.37 15.29 -12.87
CA ASP A 284 -6.35 15.67 -13.84
C ASP A 284 -7.03 16.26 -15.09
N SER A 285 -6.28 16.70 -16.10
CA SER A 285 -6.86 17.23 -17.35
C SER A 285 -7.76 16.23 -18.05
N HIS A 286 -7.50 14.94 -17.84
CA HIS A 286 -8.24 13.83 -18.40
C HIS A 286 -9.65 13.70 -17.84
N ALA A 287 -9.85 13.87 -16.53
CA ALA A 287 -11.15 13.69 -15.91
C ALA A 287 -11.32 14.37 -14.55
N PHE A 288 -12.57 14.70 -14.24
CA PHE A 288 -13.06 15.13 -12.93
C PHE A 288 -14.14 14.15 -12.43
N PRO A 289 -13.77 13.05 -11.73
CA PRO A 289 -14.71 12.01 -11.32
C PRO A 289 -15.45 12.31 -10.01
N LEU A 290 -15.23 13.47 -9.37
CA LEU A 290 -15.83 13.77 -8.06
C LEU A 290 -17.26 14.31 -8.21
N GLN A 291 -18.26 13.57 -7.72
CA GLN A 291 -19.62 14.09 -7.63
C GLN A 291 -19.74 15.00 -6.40
N LEU A 292 -19.71 16.31 -6.65
CA LEU A 292 -19.82 17.33 -5.61
C LEU A 292 -21.21 18.00 -5.70
N PRO A 293 -22.08 17.87 -4.67
CA PRO A 293 -23.44 18.41 -4.71
C PRO A 293 -23.53 19.90 -5.06
N GLY A 294 -22.63 20.73 -4.53
CA GLY A 294 -22.56 22.16 -4.85
C GLY A 294 -21.90 22.51 -6.18
N LEU A 295 -21.31 21.53 -6.89
CA LEU A 295 -20.50 21.73 -8.10
C LEU A 295 -20.79 20.64 -9.15
N VAL A 296 -22.07 20.36 -9.40
CA VAL A 296 -22.51 19.27 -10.29
C VAL A 296 -21.93 19.35 -11.71
N ASN A 297 -21.69 20.56 -12.21
CA ASN A 297 -21.13 20.78 -13.55
C ASN A 297 -19.71 20.22 -13.69
N MET A 298 -18.93 20.18 -12.60
CA MET A 298 -17.56 19.64 -12.64
C MET A 298 -17.56 18.17 -13.06
N ALA A 299 -18.37 17.34 -12.39
CA ALA A 299 -18.54 15.94 -12.75
C ALA A 299 -19.29 15.75 -14.08
N TYR A 300 -20.34 16.53 -14.32
CA TYR A 300 -21.15 16.40 -15.53
C TYR A 300 -20.34 16.60 -16.81
N TYR A 301 -19.40 17.56 -16.81
CA TYR A 301 -18.53 17.85 -17.94
C TYR A 301 -17.15 17.19 -17.86
N GLY A 302 -16.78 16.62 -16.71
CA GLY A 302 -15.44 16.11 -16.45
C GLY A 302 -15.33 14.60 -16.26
N ALA A 303 -16.39 13.90 -15.86
CA ALA A 303 -16.32 12.47 -15.65
C ALA A 303 -16.39 11.69 -16.98
N TYR A 304 -15.72 10.53 -17.04
CA TYR A 304 -15.79 9.66 -18.22
C TYR A 304 -17.20 9.17 -18.54
N SER A 305 -18.00 8.91 -17.50
CA SER A 305 -19.41 8.54 -17.64
C SER A 305 -20.14 8.71 -16.30
N PRO A 306 -21.48 8.66 -16.27
CA PRO A 306 -22.23 8.62 -15.02
C PRO A 306 -21.92 7.41 -14.10
N ARG A 307 -21.20 6.40 -14.58
CA ARG A 307 -20.75 5.24 -13.78
C ARG A 307 -19.34 5.39 -13.23
N HIS A 308 -18.58 6.39 -13.68
CA HIS A 308 -17.19 6.63 -13.29
C HIS A 308 -17.13 7.86 -12.38
N LEU A 309 -17.83 7.77 -11.25
CA LEU A 309 -17.96 8.84 -10.28
C LEU A 309 -17.61 8.32 -8.89
N TYR A 310 -17.02 9.19 -8.09
CA TYR A 310 -16.95 9.04 -6.64
C TYR A 310 -18.01 9.92 -6.01
N THR A 311 -18.99 9.31 -5.35
CA THR A 311 -19.94 10.04 -4.53
C THR A 311 -19.30 10.46 -3.21
N PRO A 312 -19.87 11.44 -2.49
CA PRO A 312 -19.40 11.78 -1.15
C PRO A 312 -19.45 10.60 -0.18
N GLU A 313 -20.40 9.67 -0.38
CA GLU A 313 -20.52 8.48 0.47
C GLU A 313 -19.47 7.41 0.14
N ASP A 314 -19.10 7.25 -1.13
CA ASP A 314 -17.99 6.37 -1.55
C ASP A 314 -16.68 6.76 -0.85
N LEU A 315 -16.36 8.05 -0.87
CA LEU A 315 -15.13 8.56 -0.27
C LEU A 315 -15.16 8.52 1.27
N ARG A 316 -16.31 8.79 1.90
CA ARG A 316 -16.48 8.59 3.35
C ARG A 316 -16.44 7.12 3.76
N HIS A 317 -16.96 6.23 2.92
CA HIS A 317 -16.84 4.79 3.11
C HIS A 317 -15.38 4.39 3.07
N LEU A 318 -14.65 4.77 2.02
CA LEU A 318 -13.22 4.49 1.88
C LEU A 318 -12.41 5.07 3.05
N GLN A 319 -12.72 6.29 3.52
CA GLN A 319 -12.05 6.88 4.67
C GLN A 319 -12.26 6.05 5.95
N ARG A 320 -13.48 5.55 6.20
CA ARG A 320 -13.76 4.65 7.34
C ARG A 320 -13.05 3.30 7.18
N TYR A 321 -13.07 2.73 5.98
CA TYR A 321 -12.41 1.46 5.65
C TYR A 321 -10.89 1.54 5.91
N ALA A 322 -10.27 2.64 5.46
CA ALA A 322 -8.85 2.93 5.62
C ALA A 322 -8.48 3.27 7.07
N ARG A 323 -9.35 3.96 7.80
CA ARG A 323 -9.13 4.32 9.21
C ARG A 323 -8.89 3.10 10.11
N VAL A 324 -9.74 2.07 10.02
CA VAL A 324 -9.56 0.84 10.83
C VAL A 324 -8.24 0.14 10.47
N ARG A 325 -7.81 0.28 9.22
CA ARG A 325 -6.55 -0.23 8.68
C ARG A 325 -5.36 0.69 8.89
N GLY A 326 -5.53 1.80 9.60
CA GLY A 326 -4.47 2.75 9.90
C GLY A 326 -3.82 3.35 8.65
N VAL A 327 -4.61 3.54 7.59
CA VAL A 327 -4.23 4.23 6.36
C VAL A 327 -5.00 5.55 6.30
N ARG A 328 -4.29 6.67 6.18
CA ARG A 328 -4.88 8.00 5.99
C ARG A 328 -5.08 8.27 4.51
N LEU A 329 -6.10 9.04 4.18
CA LEU A 329 -6.31 9.50 2.80
C LEU A 329 -5.76 10.91 2.65
N VAL A 330 -5.00 11.16 1.59
CA VAL A 330 -4.53 12.50 1.20
C VAL A 330 -5.17 12.82 -0.15
N PRO A 331 -6.21 13.67 -0.19
CA PRO A 331 -6.78 14.11 -1.47
C PRO A 331 -5.83 15.09 -2.17
N GLU A 332 -5.67 14.89 -3.47
CA GLU A 332 -5.01 15.83 -4.37
C GLU A 332 -5.99 16.40 -5.38
N ILE A 333 -5.94 17.72 -5.55
CA ILE A 333 -6.47 18.42 -6.70
C ILE A 333 -5.27 19.12 -7.32
N ASP A 334 -4.71 18.53 -8.38
CA ASP A 334 -3.51 19.07 -9.02
C ASP A 334 -3.86 20.39 -9.71
N ALA A 335 -3.16 21.45 -9.33
CA ALA A 335 -3.39 22.80 -9.81
C ALA A 335 -2.06 23.61 -9.82
N PRO A 336 -1.91 24.60 -10.70
CA PRO A 336 -2.88 25.02 -11.72
C PRO A 336 -2.80 24.25 -13.04
N ALA A 337 -1.73 23.48 -13.30
CA ALA A 337 -1.71 22.58 -14.46
C ALA A 337 -2.69 21.41 -14.25
N HIS A 338 -2.77 20.48 -15.20
CA HIS A 338 -3.60 19.29 -15.05
C HIS A 338 -5.09 19.61 -14.79
N ALA A 339 -5.57 20.72 -15.36
CA ALA A 339 -6.94 21.18 -15.19
C ALA A 339 -7.60 21.37 -16.57
N GLY A 340 -8.40 20.38 -16.96
CA GLY A 340 -9.02 20.29 -18.29
C GLY A 340 -10.49 19.93 -18.20
N ASN A 341 -10.83 18.67 -18.48
CA ASN A 341 -12.20 18.18 -18.45
C ASN A 341 -12.85 18.43 -17.07
N GLY A 342 -13.99 19.13 -17.07
CA GLY A 342 -14.69 19.57 -15.87
C GLY A 342 -14.55 21.06 -15.58
N TRP A 343 -13.63 21.78 -16.24
CA TRP A 343 -13.43 23.23 -16.06
C TRP A 343 -13.94 24.08 -17.24
N GLN A 344 -14.17 23.47 -18.40
CA GLN A 344 -14.57 24.17 -19.63
C GLN A 344 -16.00 24.76 -19.62
N TRP A 345 -16.82 24.45 -18.61
CA TRP A 345 -18.21 24.88 -18.57
C TRP A 345 -18.40 26.32 -18.11
N GLY A 346 -17.39 26.94 -17.48
CA GLY A 346 -17.51 28.28 -16.89
C GLY A 346 -17.92 29.36 -17.89
N GLU A 347 -17.41 29.30 -19.12
CA GLU A 347 -17.75 30.27 -20.17
C GLU A 347 -19.25 30.25 -20.47
N ARG A 348 -19.86 29.06 -20.52
CA ARG A 348 -21.30 28.89 -20.79
C ARG A 348 -22.18 29.44 -19.69
N GLU A 349 -21.67 29.51 -18.46
CA GLU A 349 -22.35 30.05 -17.28
C GLU A 349 -21.96 31.51 -17.00
N GLY A 350 -21.31 32.19 -17.95
CA GLY A 350 -20.93 33.60 -17.81
C GLY A 350 -19.80 33.85 -16.79
N MET A 351 -19.04 32.81 -16.42
CA MET A 351 -17.91 32.90 -15.50
C MET A 351 -16.55 33.07 -16.21
N GLY A 352 -16.55 33.21 -17.53
CA GLY A 352 -15.33 33.29 -18.34
C GLY A 352 -14.53 31.98 -18.38
N ASN A 353 -13.27 32.08 -18.83
CA ASN A 353 -12.39 30.91 -18.93
C ASN A 353 -11.84 30.55 -17.55
N LEU A 354 -12.37 29.49 -16.93
CA LEU A 354 -11.86 28.96 -15.65
C LEU A 354 -10.53 28.23 -15.82
N ALA A 355 -10.38 27.55 -16.96
CA ALA A 355 -9.14 26.94 -17.43
C ALA A 355 -8.86 27.39 -18.86
N VAL A 356 -7.57 27.47 -19.20
CA VAL A 356 -7.04 27.92 -20.48
C VAL A 356 -6.21 26.79 -21.11
N CYS A 357 -6.04 26.87 -22.43
CA CYS A 357 -5.37 25.83 -23.23
C CYS A 357 -6.01 24.43 -23.14
N VAL A 358 -7.27 24.34 -22.70
CA VAL A 358 -8.01 23.08 -22.64
C VAL A 358 -8.09 22.48 -24.04
N ASN A 359 -7.57 21.26 -24.22
CA ASN A 359 -7.51 20.57 -25.52
C ASN A 359 -6.78 21.35 -26.65
N LYS A 360 -5.85 22.25 -26.31
CA LYS A 360 -5.14 23.08 -27.30
C LYS A 360 -4.13 22.26 -28.10
N GLU A 361 -4.08 22.50 -29.41
CA GLU A 361 -3.13 21.88 -30.36
C GLU A 361 -2.24 22.94 -31.04
N PRO A 362 -0.98 22.60 -31.44
CA PRO A 362 -0.29 21.34 -31.15
C PRO A 362 0.05 21.21 -29.66
N TRP A 363 -0.39 20.14 -29.02
CA TRP A 363 -0.37 20.03 -27.54
C TRP A 363 1.04 20.17 -26.93
N ARG A 364 2.07 19.75 -27.67
CA ARG A 364 3.48 19.80 -27.23
C ARG A 364 3.99 21.20 -26.91
N GLU A 365 3.32 22.24 -27.42
CA GLU A 365 3.67 23.63 -27.12
C GLU A 365 3.05 24.14 -25.83
N PHE A 366 1.97 23.50 -25.35
CA PHE A 366 1.12 24.02 -24.28
C PHE A 366 1.06 23.11 -23.05
N CYS A 367 1.50 21.86 -23.15
CA CYS A 367 1.50 20.92 -22.03
C CYS A 367 2.49 19.76 -22.26
N SER A 368 2.80 19.04 -21.18
CA SER A 368 3.66 17.84 -21.21
C SER A 368 2.95 16.61 -21.78
N GLU A 369 1.61 16.58 -21.77
CA GLU A 369 0.80 15.52 -22.39
C GLU A 369 -0.61 16.01 -22.74
N PRO A 370 -1.25 15.45 -23.78
CA PRO A 370 -2.64 15.74 -24.08
C PRO A 370 -3.58 14.96 -23.13
N PRO A 371 -4.78 15.49 -22.83
CA PRO A 371 -5.25 16.81 -23.21
C PRO A 371 -4.56 17.91 -22.40
N CYS A 372 -4.21 19.02 -23.04
CA CYS A 372 -3.72 20.20 -22.34
C CYS A 372 -4.84 20.84 -21.49
N GLY A 373 -4.45 21.64 -20.50
CA GLY A 373 -5.34 22.47 -19.70
C GLY A 373 -4.67 22.98 -18.43
N GLN A 374 -4.83 24.27 -18.13
CA GLN A 374 -4.36 24.89 -16.88
C GLN A 374 -5.36 25.90 -16.37
N LEU A 375 -5.56 26.00 -15.06
CA LEU A 375 -6.41 27.01 -14.45
C LEU A 375 -5.96 28.43 -14.83
N ASN A 376 -6.94 29.32 -14.93
CA ASN A 376 -6.73 30.72 -15.26
C ASN A 376 -6.57 31.57 -13.99
N PRO A 377 -5.34 32.01 -13.64
CA PRO A 377 -5.10 32.81 -12.45
C PRO A 377 -5.58 34.27 -12.59
N ALA A 378 -5.89 34.74 -13.81
CA ALA A 378 -6.43 36.09 -14.03
C ALA A 378 -7.95 36.16 -13.76
N ASN A 379 -8.64 35.01 -13.78
CA ASN A 379 -10.08 34.95 -13.60
C ASN A 379 -10.45 34.70 -12.12
N ASN A 380 -11.13 35.66 -11.49
CA ASN A 380 -11.55 35.54 -10.08
C ASN A 380 -12.57 34.42 -9.83
N HIS A 381 -13.38 34.04 -10.83
CA HIS A 381 -14.34 32.93 -10.69
C HIS A 381 -13.64 31.58 -10.49
N THR A 382 -12.41 31.42 -11.00
CA THR A 382 -11.55 30.24 -10.73
C THR A 382 -11.37 30.04 -9.23
N TYR A 383 -11.04 31.11 -8.50
CA TYR A 383 -10.81 31.07 -7.06
C TYR A 383 -12.10 30.87 -6.25
N THR A 384 -13.22 31.45 -6.69
CA THR A 384 -14.53 31.18 -6.09
C THR A 384 -14.89 29.70 -6.18
N LEU A 385 -14.68 29.08 -7.35
CA LEU A 385 -14.94 27.65 -7.52
C LEU A 385 -13.97 26.77 -6.74
N LEU A 386 -12.68 27.12 -6.67
CA LEU A 386 -11.72 26.43 -5.80
C LEU A 386 -12.15 26.47 -4.33
N SER A 387 -12.62 27.62 -3.84
CA SER A 387 -13.14 27.73 -2.47
C SER A 387 -14.32 26.79 -2.22
N HIS A 388 -15.30 26.74 -3.13
CA HIS A 388 -16.44 25.81 -3.02
C HIS A 388 -16.00 24.35 -3.10
N LEU A 389 -15.05 24.03 -3.99
CA LEU A 389 -14.50 22.69 -4.17
C LEU A 389 -13.81 22.24 -2.88
N TYR A 390 -12.96 23.09 -2.30
CA TYR A 390 -12.30 22.83 -1.02
C TYR A 390 -13.30 22.66 0.12
N ALA A 391 -14.44 23.37 0.11
CA ALA A 391 -15.48 23.23 1.13
C ALA A 391 -16.16 21.86 1.06
N GLU A 392 -16.45 21.37 -0.13
CA GLU A 392 -16.97 20.03 -0.36
C GLU A 392 -15.95 18.96 0.05
N LEU A 393 -14.67 19.10 -0.34
CA LEU A 393 -13.61 18.16 0.04
C LEU A 393 -13.39 18.13 1.56
N ARG A 394 -13.40 19.28 2.24
CA ARG A 394 -13.34 19.35 3.69
C ARG A 394 -14.49 18.58 4.35
N SER A 395 -15.69 18.64 3.77
CA SER A 395 -16.87 17.92 4.26
C SER A 395 -16.70 16.40 4.12
N ILE A 396 -16.13 15.95 3.00
CA ILE A 396 -15.89 14.53 2.70
C ILE A 396 -14.74 13.96 3.56
N PHE A 397 -13.61 14.65 3.60
CA PHE A 397 -12.37 14.19 4.24
C PHE A 397 -12.19 14.73 5.67
N HIS A 398 -13.28 14.98 6.40
CA HIS A 398 -13.21 15.59 7.73
C HIS A 398 -12.59 14.63 8.80
N PRO A 399 -11.68 15.10 9.68
CA PRO A 399 -10.96 16.37 9.61
C PRO A 399 -9.91 16.36 8.48
N LEU A 400 -9.89 17.40 7.66
CA LEU A 400 -8.92 17.54 6.58
C LEU A 400 -7.58 18.00 7.16
N GLN A 401 -6.67 17.05 7.34
CA GLN A 401 -5.34 17.29 7.94
C GLN A 401 -4.20 17.28 6.92
N PHE A 402 -4.48 16.85 5.70
CA PHE A 402 -3.53 16.77 4.60
C PHE A 402 -4.23 17.17 3.32
N PHE A 403 -3.54 17.94 2.48
CA PHE A 403 -4.03 18.28 1.16
C PHE A 403 -2.84 18.43 0.22
N HIS A 404 -2.89 17.76 -0.92
CA HIS A 404 -1.88 17.89 -1.95
C HIS A 404 -2.40 18.86 -3.02
N PHE A 405 -1.67 19.93 -3.28
CA PHE A 405 -2.04 20.95 -4.27
C PHE A 405 -1.49 20.65 -5.67
N GLY A 406 -0.68 19.60 -5.80
CA GLY A 406 0.01 19.28 -7.04
C GLY A 406 1.10 20.31 -7.31
N GLY A 407 0.92 21.16 -8.32
CA GLY A 407 1.85 22.24 -8.65
C GLY A 407 2.99 21.79 -9.56
N SER A 408 2.80 20.69 -10.30
CA SER A 408 3.76 20.21 -11.28
C SER A 408 3.45 20.68 -12.70
N GLU A 409 4.49 20.69 -13.55
CA GLU A 409 4.37 20.82 -15.02
C GLU A 409 3.59 22.04 -15.54
N VAL A 410 3.58 23.15 -14.79
CA VAL A 410 3.01 24.41 -15.26
C VAL A 410 3.76 24.90 -16.48
N ASN A 411 3.07 24.89 -17.62
CA ASN A 411 3.55 25.35 -18.89
C ASN A 411 3.34 26.87 -19.01
N MET A 412 4.44 27.60 -19.00
CA MET A 412 4.43 29.06 -19.09
C MET A 412 3.95 29.56 -20.45
N ASN A 413 4.16 28.81 -21.53
CA ASN A 413 3.72 29.20 -22.88
C ASN A 413 2.19 29.21 -23.00
N CYS A 414 1.50 28.29 -22.31
CA CYS A 414 0.04 28.31 -22.22
C CYS A 414 -0.48 29.66 -21.69
N TRP A 415 0.03 30.12 -20.55
CA TRP A 415 -0.35 31.41 -19.98
C TRP A 415 0.15 32.59 -20.82
N ASN A 416 1.39 32.51 -21.31
CA ASN A 416 2.01 33.59 -22.08
C ASN A 416 1.32 33.83 -23.43
N THR A 417 0.57 32.87 -23.97
CA THR A 417 -0.16 32.99 -25.24
C THR A 417 -1.67 33.18 -25.05
N THR A 418 -2.13 33.41 -23.81
CA THR A 418 -3.54 33.64 -23.50
C THR A 418 -3.78 35.14 -23.31
N ASP A 419 -4.60 35.75 -24.18
CA ASP A 419 -4.81 37.20 -24.22
C ASP A 419 -5.28 37.79 -22.88
N GLU A 420 -6.22 37.14 -22.21
CA GLU A 420 -6.74 37.57 -20.90
C GLU A 420 -5.65 37.62 -19.82
N ILE A 421 -4.74 36.64 -19.80
CA ILE A 421 -3.63 36.59 -18.84
C ILE A 421 -2.57 37.63 -19.19
N VAL A 422 -2.27 37.81 -20.48
CA VAL A 422 -1.35 38.85 -20.93
C VAL A 422 -1.86 40.24 -20.57
N GLU A 423 -3.17 40.48 -20.69
CA GLU A 423 -3.79 41.74 -20.30
C GLU A 423 -3.78 41.93 -18.78
N TYR A 424 -4.08 40.89 -18.00
CA TYR A 424 -3.97 40.91 -16.54
C TYR A 424 -2.54 41.25 -16.07
N LEU A 425 -1.51 40.66 -16.70
CA LEU A 425 -0.12 40.99 -16.40
C LEU A 425 0.16 42.48 -16.64
N LYS A 426 -0.27 43.04 -17.79
CA LYS A 426 -0.09 44.48 -18.08
C LYS A 426 -0.80 45.36 -17.05
N GLN A 427 -2.04 45.04 -16.70
CA GLN A 427 -2.83 45.82 -15.73
C GLN A 427 -2.22 45.80 -14.33
N THR A 428 -1.52 44.72 -13.98
CA THR A 428 -0.79 44.57 -12.71
C THR A 428 0.67 45.05 -12.78
N GLY A 429 1.05 45.76 -13.86
CA GLY A 429 2.38 46.34 -14.04
C GLY A 429 3.49 45.31 -14.33
N ARG A 430 3.12 44.13 -14.82
CA ARG A 430 4.03 43.01 -15.12
C ARG A 430 4.18 42.79 -16.62
N GLY A 431 5.34 42.27 -17.00
CA GLY A 431 5.64 41.83 -18.36
C GLY A 431 5.37 40.34 -18.58
N ARG A 432 5.84 39.85 -19.73
CA ARG A 432 5.65 38.47 -20.22
C ARG A 432 6.85 37.56 -19.97
N GLU A 433 7.84 38.06 -19.23
CA GLU A 433 9.05 37.32 -18.88
C GLU A 433 8.72 36.16 -17.95
N ASN A 434 9.52 35.10 -18.03
CA ASN A 434 9.34 33.90 -17.20
C ASN A 434 9.27 34.22 -15.70
N GLU A 435 10.03 35.21 -15.23
CA GLU A 435 9.99 35.61 -13.82
C GLU A 435 8.59 36.08 -13.39
N HIS A 436 7.93 36.91 -14.19
CA HIS A 436 6.57 37.39 -13.89
C HIS A 436 5.53 36.28 -13.92
N LEU A 437 5.67 35.33 -14.85
CA LEU A 437 4.80 34.15 -14.91
C LEU A 437 5.03 33.18 -13.74
N GLN A 438 6.27 33.05 -13.27
CA GLN A 438 6.60 32.27 -12.07
C GLN A 438 6.07 32.93 -10.78
N ASN A 439 6.14 34.27 -10.69
CA ASN A 439 5.49 35.02 -9.62
C ASN A 439 3.97 34.79 -9.63
N LEU A 440 3.33 34.83 -10.81
CA LEU A 440 1.91 34.56 -10.98
C LEU A 440 1.53 33.14 -10.51
N TRP A 441 2.37 32.15 -10.79
CA TRP A 441 2.20 30.79 -10.26
C TRP A 441 2.29 30.75 -8.72
N GLY A 442 3.29 31.39 -8.13
CA GLY A 442 3.43 31.47 -6.67
C GLY A 442 2.23 32.14 -6.01
N GLU A 443 1.71 33.22 -6.59
CA GLU A 443 0.49 33.90 -6.12
C GLU A 443 -0.75 33.03 -6.22
N PHE A 444 -0.91 32.30 -7.34
CA PHE A 444 -1.99 31.33 -7.47
C PHE A 444 -1.94 30.28 -6.35
N GLN A 445 -0.75 29.73 -6.10
CA GLN A 445 -0.56 28.67 -5.12
C GLN A 445 -0.82 29.15 -3.69
N SER A 446 -0.28 30.32 -3.31
CA SER A 446 -0.57 30.95 -2.02
C SER A 446 -2.07 31.22 -1.84
N ARG A 447 -2.73 31.83 -2.83
CA ARG A 447 -4.18 32.10 -2.77
C ARG A 447 -5.00 30.81 -2.67
N ALA A 448 -4.63 29.76 -3.39
CA ALA A 448 -5.29 28.45 -3.31
C ALA A 448 -5.17 27.84 -1.90
N LYS A 449 -3.99 27.92 -1.26
CA LYS A 449 -3.82 27.47 0.13
C LYS A 449 -4.64 28.29 1.11
N ASP A 450 -4.63 29.62 0.98
CA ASP A 450 -5.35 30.49 1.91
C ASP A 450 -6.85 30.25 1.85
N LEU A 451 -7.41 30.05 0.64
CA LEU A 451 -8.79 29.60 0.47
C LEU A 451 -9.06 28.29 1.21
N LEU A 452 -8.15 27.31 1.13
CA LEU A 452 -8.31 26.05 1.86
C LEU A 452 -8.22 26.27 3.38
N ALA A 453 -7.31 27.12 3.85
CA ALA A 453 -7.16 27.44 5.28
C ALA A 453 -8.42 28.11 5.86
N ASP A 454 -8.98 29.07 5.11
CA ASP A 454 -10.24 29.76 5.43
C ASP A 454 -11.39 28.76 5.50
N VAL A 455 -11.52 27.94 4.46
CA VAL A 455 -12.53 26.89 4.39
C VAL A 455 -12.33 25.88 5.51
N ASN A 456 -11.10 25.53 5.89
CA ASN A 456 -10.78 24.63 7.00
C ASN A 456 -10.95 25.29 8.38
N ARG A 457 -11.44 26.54 8.43
CA ARG A 457 -11.73 27.32 9.65
C ARG A 457 -10.50 27.42 10.55
N GLY A 458 -9.34 27.69 9.96
CA GLY A 458 -8.07 27.84 10.68
C GLY A 458 -7.56 26.56 11.36
N ARG A 459 -8.15 25.38 11.08
CA ARG A 459 -7.60 24.11 11.55
C ARG A 459 -6.31 23.82 10.79
N PRO A 460 -5.22 23.46 11.48
CA PRO A 460 -3.96 23.18 10.82
C PRO A 460 -4.08 21.94 9.92
N PHE A 461 -3.47 22.01 8.75
CA PHE A 461 -3.30 20.92 7.82
C PHE A 461 -1.89 20.98 7.21
N LEU A 462 -1.36 19.84 6.77
CA LEU A 462 -0.13 19.81 5.99
C LEU A 462 -0.47 20.02 4.51
N GLY A 463 -0.10 21.17 3.96
CA GLY A 463 -0.11 21.42 2.53
C GLY A 463 1.09 20.75 1.87
N ILE A 464 0.86 20.04 0.77
CA ILE A 464 1.93 19.36 0.03
C ILE A 464 1.94 19.86 -1.41
N VAL A 465 3.12 20.17 -1.94
CA VAL A 465 3.35 20.51 -3.36
C VAL A 465 4.40 19.56 -3.94
N ARG A 466 4.25 19.21 -5.22
CA ARG A 466 5.24 18.42 -5.96
C ARG A 466 6.42 19.32 -6.33
N TYR A 467 7.62 18.79 -6.20
CA TYR A 467 8.82 19.51 -6.61
C TYR A 467 8.76 19.87 -8.09
N SER A 468 8.96 21.15 -8.36
CA SER A 468 9.22 21.68 -9.69
C SER A 468 10.41 22.64 -9.61
N THR A 469 11.11 22.86 -10.72
CA THR A 469 12.17 23.88 -10.77
C THR A 469 11.66 25.27 -10.37
N LEU A 470 10.34 25.49 -10.47
CA LEU A 470 9.68 26.70 -10.05
C LEU A 470 9.74 26.91 -8.54
N ILE A 471 9.65 25.87 -7.70
CA ILE A 471 9.79 25.97 -6.22
C ILE A 471 11.20 26.47 -5.82
N ALA A 472 12.19 26.25 -6.68
CA ALA A 472 13.57 26.63 -6.39
C ALA A 472 13.89 28.10 -6.68
N THR A 473 12.99 28.86 -7.32
CA THR A 473 13.25 30.26 -7.69
C THR A 473 12.93 31.22 -6.56
N GLU A 474 13.77 32.25 -6.35
CA GLU A 474 13.55 33.26 -5.31
C GLU A 474 12.16 33.91 -5.42
N SER A 475 11.70 34.09 -6.66
CA SER A 475 10.43 34.72 -7.02
C SER A 475 9.22 33.95 -6.48
N SER A 476 9.21 32.61 -6.57
CA SER A 476 8.12 31.77 -6.08
C SER A 476 8.24 31.48 -4.57
N GLN A 477 9.45 31.42 -4.03
CA GLN A 477 9.71 31.13 -2.61
C GLN A 477 9.09 32.15 -1.66
N ARG A 478 8.91 33.40 -2.12
CA ARG A 478 8.16 34.43 -1.38
C ARG A 478 6.74 33.97 -0.98
N ASN A 479 6.14 33.09 -1.77
CA ASN A 479 4.75 32.65 -1.61
C ASN A 479 4.62 31.16 -1.20
N LEU A 480 5.73 30.46 -1.01
CA LEU A 480 5.80 29.02 -0.72
C LEU A 480 6.67 28.75 0.50
N SER A 481 6.29 29.22 1.69
CA SER A 481 7.16 29.13 2.87
C SER A 481 7.33 27.68 3.39
N PRO A 482 8.48 27.33 3.98
CA PRO A 482 8.71 26.03 4.62
C PRO A 482 7.80 25.71 5.81
N GLU A 483 7.25 26.74 6.46
CA GLU A 483 6.28 26.60 7.56
C GLU A 483 4.89 26.19 7.07
N GLU A 484 4.58 26.47 5.81
CA GLU A 484 3.26 26.27 5.22
C GLU A 484 3.16 25.04 4.32
N TYR A 485 4.29 24.60 3.74
CA TYR A 485 4.32 23.51 2.77
C TYR A 485 5.38 22.45 3.06
N ALA A 486 5.00 21.19 2.86
CA ALA A 486 5.93 20.10 2.56
C ALA A 486 6.09 19.94 1.05
N VAL A 487 7.25 19.39 0.64
CA VAL A 487 7.59 19.17 -0.77
C VAL A 487 7.71 17.67 -1.06
N GLN A 488 6.93 17.17 -2.03
CA GLN A 488 7.12 15.84 -2.60
C GLN A 488 8.23 15.90 -3.66
N VAL A 489 9.37 15.27 -3.39
CA VAL A 489 10.56 15.32 -4.26
C VAL A 489 10.53 14.18 -5.28
N THR A 490 10.33 14.53 -6.55
CA THR A 490 10.34 13.60 -7.69
C THR A 490 11.56 13.82 -8.60
N GLY A 491 11.92 12.81 -9.39
CA GLY A 491 12.97 12.89 -10.42
C GLY A 491 14.35 12.27 -10.08
N PRO A 492 15.26 12.18 -11.08
CA PRO A 492 16.50 11.41 -10.99
C PRO A 492 17.64 12.08 -10.18
N ASN A 493 17.61 13.41 -10.01
CA ASN A 493 18.59 14.17 -9.20
C ASN A 493 18.05 14.50 -7.79
N SER A 494 17.20 13.62 -7.25
CA SER A 494 16.46 13.86 -6.01
C SER A 494 17.36 14.12 -4.81
N GLU A 495 18.57 13.56 -4.72
CA GLU A 495 19.47 13.77 -3.57
C GLU A 495 19.90 15.23 -3.41
N LYS A 496 20.37 15.88 -4.50
CA LYS A 496 20.78 17.29 -4.45
C LYS A 496 19.59 18.20 -4.12
N VAL A 497 18.47 17.99 -4.81
CA VAL A 497 17.23 18.74 -4.57
C VAL A 497 16.76 18.60 -3.12
N THR A 498 16.81 17.37 -2.59
CA THR A 498 16.45 17.08 -1.19
C THR A 498 17.36 17.85 -0.23
N SER A 499 18.68 17.82 -0.45
CA SER A 499 19.64 18.56 0.37
C SER A 499 19.35 20.07 0.37
N ASP A 500 19.11 20.65 -0.80
CA ASP A 500 18.82 22.08 -0.95
C ASP A 500 17.52 22.48 -0.24
N LEU A 501 16.47 21.65 -0.34
CA LEU A 501 15.19 21.88 0.35
C LEU A 501 15.31 21.75 1.87
N LEU A 502 16.07 20.76 2.36
CA LEU A 502 16.32 20.57 3.80
C LEU A 502 17.12 21.74 4.38
N GLN A 503 18.13 22.24 3.66
CA GLN A 503 18.89 23.43 4.07
C GLN A 503 17.99 24.68 4.18
N LYS A 504 16.95 24.75 3.34
CA LYS A 504 15.93 25.81 3.38
C LYS A 504 14.82 25.56 4.42
N GLY A 505 14.86 24.44 5.15
CA GLY A 505 13.92 24.13 6.24
C GLY A 505 12.63 23.43 5.81
N TYR A 506 12.48 23.05 4.54
CA TYR A 506 11.27 22.34 4.09
C TYR A 506 11.19 20.93 4.65
N GLN A 507 9.97 20.54 4.99
CA GLN A 507 9.64 19.13 5.15
C GLN A 507 9.58 18.46 3.77
N VAL A 508 10.13 17.25 3.64
CA VAL A 508 10.21 16.54 2.37
C VAL A 508 9.58 15.14 2.44
N ILE A 509 8.93 14.74 1.35
CA ILE A 509 8.44 13.38 1.08
C ILE A 509 9.16 12.90 -0.18
N LEU A 510 9.93 11.82 -0.09
CA LEU A 510 10.72 11.36 -1.22
C LEU A 510 9.90 10.48 -2.16
N SER A 511 10.01 10.71 -3.46
CA SER A 511 9.38 9.93 -4.54
C SER A 511 10.30 9.84 -5.77
N PRO A 512 11.53 9.29 -5.64
CA PRO A 512 12.47 9.17 -6.75
C PRO A 512 11.89 8.34 -7.90
N ASN A 513 11.80 8.93 -9.10
CA ASN A 513 11.14 8.32 -10.26
C ASN A 513 11.85 7.02 -10.70
N ASP A 514 13.16 6.95 -10.55
CA ASP A 514 14.01 5.82 -10.92
C ASP A 514 13.94 4.62 -9.97
N ALA A 515 13.30 4.78 -8.81
CA ALA A 515 13.12 3.71 -7.85
C ALA A 515 11.67 3.46 -7.41
N TRP A 516 10.82 4.49 -7.33
CA TRP A 516 9.49 4.40 -6.73
C TRP A 516 8.36 4.84 -7.68
N ASP A 517 8.60 4.96 -8.98
CA ASP A 517 7.54 4.98 -9.99
C ASP A 517 7.10 3.55 -10.35
N LEU A 518 5.98 3.10 -9.81
CA LEU A 518 5.46 1.76 -10.06
C LEU A 518 4.78 1.64 -11.44
N GLY A 519 4.55 2.75 -12.14
CA GLY A 519 4.08 2.76 -13.53
C GLY A 519 5.21 2.57 -14.56
N ALA A 520 6.47 2.77 -14.15
CA ALA A 520 7.65 2.70 -15.01
C ALA A 520 7.75 1.37 -15.78
N GLY A 521 8.22 1.45 -17.03
CA GLY A 521 8.35 0.31 -17.94
C GLY A 521 7.06 -0.14 -18.64
N PHE A 522 5.90 0.36 -18.24
CA PHE A 522 4.62 0.02 -18.89
C PHE A 522 4.04 1.14 -19.75
N SER A 523 4.43 2.40 -19.55
CA SER A 523 3.76 3.58 -20.09
C SER A 523 3.99 3.83 -21.60
N GLY A 524 4.90 3.10 -22.25
CA GLY A 524 5.19 3.32 -23.67
C GLY A 524 5.77 4.71 -23.96
N SER A 525 5.83 5.07 -25.24
CA SER A 525 6.59 6.19 -25.80
C SER A 525 6.18 7.61 -25.38
N PHE A 526 5.20 7.79 -24.49
CA PHE A 526 4.67 9.12 -24.16
C PHE A 526 5.18 9.73 -22.85
N ARG A 527 5.66 8.97 -21.85
CA ARG A 527 6.03 9.62 -20.57
C ARG A 527 7.01 8.98 -19.61
N SER A 528 7.29 7.67 -19.56
CA SER A 528 8.24 7.27 -18.52
C SER A 528 9.64 7.77 -18.89
N GLU A 529 10.10 8.78 -18.15
CA GLU A 529 11.52 9.11 -18.03
C GLU A 529 12.32 7.82 -17.78
N VAL A 530 11.72 6.88 -17.05
CA VAL A 530 12.23 5.54 -16.76
C VAL A 530 11.59 4.48 -17.65
N LYS A 531 12.22 4.21 -18.79
CA LYS A 531 11.73 3.26 -19.81
C LYS A 531 11.64 1.80 -19.37
N ASN A 532 12.28 1.44 -18.25
CA ASN A 532 12.37 0.06 -17.78
C ASN A 532 11.47 -0.19 -16.58
N TYR A 533 10.98 -1.43 -16.46
CA TYR A 533 10.24 -1.87 -15.29
C TYR A 533 11.13 -1.77 -14.05
N ILE A 534 10.64 -1.08 -13.02
CA ILE A 534 11.32 -1.01 -11.73
C ILE A 534 10.94 -2.23 -10.90
N GLY A 535 11.90 -3.14 -10.69
CA GLY A 535 11.74 -4.32 -9.86
C GLY A 535 11.73 -4.00 -8.36
N TRP A 536 11.19 -4.92 -7.55
CA TRP A 536 11.11 -4.75 -6.09
C TRP A 536 12.49 -4.59 -5.44
N GLN A 537 13.54 -5.15 -6.05
CA GLN A 537 14.93 -5.04 -5.61
C GLN A 537 15.40 -3.57 -5.63
N THR A 538 15.04 -2.83 -6.68
CA THR A 538 15.35 -1.39 -6.80
C THR A 538 14.57 -0.59 -5.77
N VAL A 539 13.25 -0.85 -5.66
CA VAL A 539 12.39 -0.22 -4.65
C VAL A 539 12.95 -0.44 -3.24
N TYR A 540 13.36 -1.66 -2.92
CA TYR A 540 13.90 -2.05 -1.62
C TYR A 540 15.26 -1.42 -1.34
N ASN A 541 16.17 -1.40 -2.33
CA ASN A 541 17.53 -0.89 -2.14
C ASN A 541 17.60 0.64 -2.08
N GLN A 542 16.57 1.35 -2.56
CA GLN A 542 16.53 2.81 -2.50
C GLN A 542 16.58 3.27 -1.04
N SER A 543 17.74 3.76 -0.62
CA SER A 543 17.95 4.24 0.73
C SER A 543 17.60 5.71 0.83
N LEU A 544 16.87 6.09 1.88
CA LEU A 544 16.65 7.50 2.21
C LEU A 544 17.89 8.11 2.92
N SER A 545 18.87 7.28 3.29
CA SER A 545 20.06 7.69 4.06
C SER A 545 21.31 7.98 3.23
N SER A 546 21.40 7.56 1.96
CA SER A 546 22.60 7.77 1.12
C SER A 546 22.87 9.25 0.85
N GLY A 547 21.84 10.01 0.47
CA GLY A 547 21.93 11.45 0.22
C GLY A 547 21.76 12.35 1.46
N THR A 548 21.35 11.78 2.60
CA THR A 548 21.10 12.53 3.85
C THR A 548 22.12 12.22 4.95
N SER A 549 23.06 11.31 4.71
CA SER A 549 24.09 10.89 5.68
C SER A 549 24.91 12.05 6.27
N ASN A 550 25.17 13.10 5.48
CA ASN A 550 25.84 14.32 5.95
C ASN A 550 24.92 15.28 6.74
N LEU A 551 23.60 15.09 6.68
CA LEU A 551 22.56 15.94 7.29
C LEU A 551 21.91 15.28 8.53
N VAL A 552 22.02 13.96 8.70
CA VAL A 552 21.61 13.29 9.94
C VAL A 552 22.48 13.76 11.14
N GLY A 553 23.69 14.26 10.89
CA GLY A 553 24.53 14.92 11.90
C GLY A 553 24.14 16.36 12.26
N SER A 554 23.24 17.02 11.52
CA SER A 554 22.87 18.45 11.70
C SER A 554 21.56 18.67 12.47
N GLY A 555 20.87 17.61 12.92
CA GLY A 555 19.57 17.72 13.61
C GLY A 555 18.37 17.95 12.68
N GLN A 556 18.55 17.82 11.35
CA GLN A 556 17.51 18.05 10.34
C GLN A 556 16.76 16.77 9.90
N SER A 557 17.00 15.62 10.55
CA SER A 557 16.38 14.33 10.19
C SER A 557 14.85 14.34 10.30
N ASP A 558 14.28 15.15 11.19
CA ASP A 558 12.83 15.25 11.41
C ASP A 558 12.08 15.94 10.24
N LEU A 559 12.80 16.62 9.34
CA LEU A 559 12.23 17.23 8.14
C LEU A 559 11.98 16.20 7.04
N VAL A 560 12.62 15.03 7.08
CA VAL A 560 12.33 13.92 6.16
C VAL A 560 11.14 13.14 6.71
N LEU A 561 9.94 13.45 6.22
CA LEU A 561 8.70 12.83 6.71
C LEU A 561 8.63 11.34 6.37
N GLY A 562 9.24 10.96 5.24
CA GLY A 562 9.33 9.60 4.73
C GLY A 562 9.32 9.57 3.21
N GLY A 563 8.55 8.66 2.64
CA GLY A 563 8.55 8.43 1.19
C GLY A 563 7.21 7.94 0.66
N GLU A 564 7.09 8.01 -0.65
CA GLU A 564 5.89 7.61 -1.39
C GLU A 564 6.28 7.03 -2.74
N ALA A 565 5.72 5.87 -3.06
CA ALA A 565 5.74 5.36 -4.42
C ALA A 565 4.49 5.80 -5.18
N VAL A 566 4.67 6.12 -6.46
CA VAL A 566 3.62 6.66 -7.31
C VAL A 566 3.18 5.64 -8.34
N LEU A 567 1.88 5.60 -8.64
CA LEU A 567 1.32 4.82 -9.72
C LEU A 567 0.40 5.70 -10.56
N TRP A 568 0.97 6.29 -11.60
CA TRP A 568 0.25 7.09 -12.59
C TRP A 568 -0.74 6.24 -13.39
N GLY A 569 -1.90 6.82 -13.72
CA GLY A 569 -3.09 6.11 -14.15
C GLY A 569 -3.18 5.85 -15.66
N HIS A 570 -2.22 6.30 -16.47
CA HIS A 570 -2.28 6.22 -17.94
C HIS A 570 -2.54 4.82 -18.50
N ARG A 571 -2.08 3.78 -17.78
CA ARG A 571 -2.26 2.36 -18.14
C ARG A 571 -2.64 1.51 -16.93
N VAL A 572 -3.43 2.07 -16.04
CA VAL A 572 -3.86 1.42 -14.79
C VAL A 572 -5.37 1.45 -14.70
N ASP A 573 -5.95 0.29 -14.38
CA ASP A 573 -7.37 0.14 -14.11
C ASP A 573 -7.58 -0.91 -13.03
N ASP A 574 -8.85 -1.18 -12.70
CA ASP A 574 -9.24 -2.20 -11.72
C ASP A 574 -8.62 -3.58 -11.95
N ALA A 575 -8.37 -3.94 -13.21
CA ALA A 575 -7.92 -5.27 -13.61
C ALA A 575 -6.42 -5.48 -13.35
N ASN A 576 -5.62 -4.42 -13.38
CA ASN A 576 -4.16 -4.54 -13.30
C ASN A 576 -3.51 -3.80 -12.12
N ILE A 577 -4.26 -2.98 -11.37
CA ILE A 577 -3.72 -2.19 -10.24
C ILE A 577 -3.00 -3.05 -9.20
N ASP A 578 -3.56 -4.20 -8.83
CA ASP A 578 -2.99 -5.08 -7.81
C ASP A 578 -1.60 -5.58 -8.22
N ALA A 579 -1.45 -6.02 -9.48
CA ALA A 579 -0.18 -6.53 -9.98
C ALA A 579 0.86 -5.42 -10.12
N LYS A 580 0.44 -4.19 -10.42
CA LYS A 580 1.36 -3.05 -10.50
C LYS A 580 1.83 -2.60 -9.13
N LEU A 581 0.94 -2.54 -8.14
CA LEU A 581 1.31 -2.16 -6.78
C LEU A 581 2.07 -3.27 -6.06
N TRP A 582 1.59 -4.51 -6.13
CA TRP A 582 2.06 -5.59 -5.27
C TRP A 582 2.85 -6.64 -6.06
N PRO A 583 3.97 -7.16 -5.52
CA PRO A 583 4.50 -6.93 -4.17
C PRO A 583 5.47 -5.75 -4.04
N ARG A 584 5.65 -4.89 -5.05
CA ARG A 584 6.62 -3.77 -5.00
C ARG A 584 6.33 -2.75 -3.89
N GLY A 585 5.06 -2.42 -3.65
CA GLY A 585 4.64 -1.62 -2.50
C GLY A 585 5.01 -2.25 -1.15
N ALA A 586 5.14 -3.59 -1.10
CA ALA A 586 5.62 -4.25 0.11
C ALA A 586 7.11 -3.97 0.36
N ALA A 587 7.92 -3.89 -0.70
CA ALA A 587 9.32 -3.49 -0.61
C ALA A 587 9.47 -2.08 -0.04
N LEU A 588 8.64 -1.14 -0.52
CA LEU A 588 8.57 0.21 0.02
C LEU A 588 8.19 0.19 1.51
N GLY A 589 7.20 -0.60 1.90
CA GLY A 589 6.76 -0.66 3.30
C GLY A 589 7.86 -1.13 4.26
N GLU A 590 8.71 -2.09 3.90
CA GLU A 590 9.86 -2.45 4.75
C GLU A 590 10.94 -1.36 4.75
N ARG A 591 11.25 -0.78 3.58
CA ARG A 591 12.19 0.35 3.48
C ARG A 591 11.77 1.53 4.36
N LEU A 592 10.48 1.86 4.41
CA LEU A 592 9.98 2.98 5.21
C LEU A 592 9.65 2.62 6.67
N TRP A 593 9.49 1.34 6.99
CA TRP A 593 9.23 0.88 8.35
C TRP A 593 10.50 0.66 9.16
N SER A 594 11.40 -0.22 8.70
CA SER A 594 12.63 -0.57 9.43
C SER A 594 13.89 0.07 8.86
N ASN A 595 13.81 0.60 7.64
CA ASN A 595 14.92 1.24 6.93
C ASN A 595 16.27 0.48 7.08
N PRO A 596 16.32 -0.80 6.69
CA PRO A 596 17.46 -1.65 6.99
C PRO A 596 18.73 -1.14 6.29
N SER A 597 19.80 -0.95 7.06
CA SER A 597 21.10 -0.46 6.61
C SER A 597 22.10 -1.61 6.43
N GLY A 598 22.99 -1.50 5.43
CA GLY A 598 24.03 -2.52 5.19
C GLY A 598 23.54 -3.88 4.68
N THR A 599 22.23 -4.07 4.49
CA THR A 599 21.65 -5.29 3.95
C THR A 599 21.01 -5.04 2.58
N SER A 600 21.37 -5.81 1.57
CA SER A 600 20.72 -5.76 0.25
C SER A 600 19.39 -6.52 0.23
N TRP A 601 18.57 -6.26 -0.80
CA TRP A 601 17.34 -7.03 -1.10
C TRP A 601 17.53 -8.55 -1.01
N TYR A 602 18.73 -9.06 -1.31
CA TYR A 602 19.06 -10.48 -1.28
C TYR A 602 18.78 -11.13 0.09
N SER A 603 19.09 -10.42 1.18
CA SER A 603 18.83 -10.90 2.54
C SER A 603 17.33 -10.97 2.90
N ALA A 604 16.53 -10.15 2.23
CA ALA A 604 15.09 -10.01 2.45
C ALA A 604 14.26 -10.92 1.53
N GLU A 605 14.84 -11.39 0.42
CA GLU A 605 14.16 -12.18 -0.61
C GLU A 605 13.34 -13.36 -0.06
N PRO A 606 13.84 -14.22 0.86
CA PRO A 606 13.03 -15.32 1.38
C PRO A 606 11.73 -14.84 2.04
N ARG A 607 11.81 -13.76 2.83
CA ARG A 607 10.65 -13.17 3.53
C ARG A 607 9.71 -12.47 2.56
N PHE A 608 10.26 -11.77 1.59
CA PHE A 608 9.50 -11.06 0.57
C PHE A 608 8.60 -12.02 -0.22
N ILE A 609 9.14 -13.17 -0.64
CA ILE A 609 8.36 -14.17 -1.37
C ILE A 609 7.25 -14.75 -0.47
N HIS A 610 7.53 -14.99 0.82
CA HIS A 610 6.49 -15.42 1.77
C HIS A 610 5.38 -14.37 1.96
N HIS A 611 5.75 -13.09 2.04
CA HIS A 611 4.79 -12.00 2.16
C HIS A 611 3.93 -11.86 0.90
N ARG A 612 4.51 -12.00 -0.30
CA ARG A 612 3.76 -12.06 -1.56
C ARG A 612 2.68 -13.15 -1.54
N GLN A 613 3.02 -14.36 -1.09
CA GLN A 613 2.03 -15.44 -0.97
C GLN A 613 0.91 -15.10 0.03
N ARG A 614 1.24 -14.37 1.11
CA ARG A 614 0.25 -13.89 2.07
C ARG A 614 -0.72 -12.89 1.42
N LEU A 615 -0.23 -11.96 0.61
CA LEU A 615 -1.07 -11.02 -0.15
C LEU A 615 -2.05 -11.76 -1.08
N LEU A 616 -1.57 -12.77 -1.83
CA LEU A 616 -2.41 -13.61 -2.68
C LEU A 616 -3.50 -14.33 -1.89
N LYS A 617 -3.16 -14.93 -0.74
CA LYS A 617 -4.13 -15.58 0.14
C LYS A 617 -5.19 -14.62 0.67
N ARG A 618 -4.87 -13.33 0.79
CA ARG A 618 -5.79 -12.26 1.19
C ARG A 618 -6.58 -11.65 0.02
N GLY A 619 -6.49 -12.24 -1.18
CA GLY A 619 -7.24 -11.78 -2.36
C GLY A 619 -6.60 -10.61 -3.11
N ILE A 620 -5.35 -10.25 -2.81
CA ILE A 620 -4.60 -9.20 -3.53
C ILE A 620 -3.79 -9.86 -4.63
N MET A 621 -4.06 -9.51 -5.89
CA MET A 621 -3.47 -10.15 -7.07
C MET A 621 -2.03 -9.67 -7.34
N ALA A 622 -1.12 -9.95 -6.40
CA ALA A 622 0.28 -9.56 -6.48
C ALA A 622 1.02 -10.26 -7.64
N ASP A 623 1.77 -9.46 -8.42
CA ASP A 623 2.49 -9.89 -9.62
C ASP A 623 3.48 -11.03 -9.36
N HIS A 624 3.74 -11.82 -10.38
CA HIS A 624 4.61 -12.98 -10.34
C HIS A 624 6.08 -12.57 -10.49
N ASP A 625 6.82 -12.58 -9.38
CA ASP A 625 8.26 -12.72 -9.47
C ASP A 625 8.57 -14.21 -9.74
N ALA A 626 9.56 -14.51 -10.61
CA ALA A 626 9.89 -15.84 -11.15
C ALA A 626 10.44 -16.84 -10.09
N THR A 627 10.07 -16.66 -8.82
CA THR A 627 10.66 -17.25 -7.61
C THR A 627 9.84 -18.39 -7.01
N ARG A 628 8.62 -18.69 -7.47
CA ARG A 628 7.83 -19.81 -6.91
C ARG A 628 8.55 -21.16 -7.05
N THR A 629 9.27 -21.37 -8.17
CA THR A 629 10.11 -22.56 -8.38
C THR A 629 11.36 -22.55 -7.49
N ARG A 630 11.85 -21.37 -7.07
CA ARG A 630 13.05 -21.21 -6.22
C ARG A 630 12.78 -21.52 -4.75
N LEU A 631 11.60 -21.19 -4.22
CA LEU A 631 11.22 -21.47 -2.81
C LEU A 631 11.13 -22.96 -2.48
N LEU A 632 10.62 -23.78 -3.39
CA LEU A 632 10.55 -25.24 -3.21
C LEU A 632 11.91 -25.91 -3.45
N ALA A 633 12.83 -25.19 -4.07
CA ALA A 633 14.17 -25.64 -4.45
C ALA A 633 15.28 -25.04 -3.57
N THR A 634 15.00 -24.51 -2.37
CA THR A 634 16.03 -23.93 -1.46
C THR A 634 17.06 -24.93 -0.91
N GLY A 635 17.19 -26.12 -1.50
CA GLY A 635 18.37 -26.99 -1.46
C GLY A 635 19.35 -26.83 -2.64
N LEU A 636 19.00 -26.09 -3.71
CA LEU A 636 19.93 -25.74 -4.78
C LEU A 636 20.54 -24.37 -4.49
N THR A 637 21.73 -24.42 -3.91
CA THR A 637 22.72 -23.35 -3.94
C THR A 637 22.77 -22.68 -5.31
N TYR A 638 22.73 -21.34 -5.35
CA TYR A 638 23.19 -20.57 -6.48
C TYR A 638 24.69 -20.84 -6.67
N THR A 639 25.04 -21.79 -7.54
CA THR A 639 26.35 -21.77 -8.18
C THR A 639 26.40 -20.49 -8.99
N LYS A 640 27.23 -19.56 -8.52
CA LYS A 640 27.91 -18.49 -9.27
C LYS A 640 27.65 -18.60 -10.79
N TYR A 641 26.76 -17.78 -11.34
CA TYR A 641 26.95 -17.32 -12.71
C TYR A 641 28.18 -16.41 -12.68
N LYS A 642 29.37 -17.03 -12.70
CA LYS A 642 30.58 -16.37 -13.15
C LYS A 642 30.35 -15.99 -14.61
N GLY A 643 30.74 -14.75 -14.93
CA GLY A 643 30.49 -14.13 -16.21
C GLY A 643 30.81 -15.01 -17.41
N VAL A 644 29.98 -14.86 -18.42
CA VAL A 644 30.45 -14.93 -19.79
C VAL A 644 30.53 -13.46 -20.22
N THR A 645 31.75 -13.07 -20.55
CA THR A 645 32.18 -11.80 -21.14
C THR A 645 31.29 -11.31 -22.27
#